data_AF-A0ABD3SHW2-F1
#
_entry.id   AF-A0ABD3SHW2-F1
#
_cell.length_a   1.000
_cell.length_b   1.000
_cell.length_c   1.000
_cell.angle_alpha   90.00
_cell.angle_beta   90.00
_cell.angle_gamma   90.00
#
_symmetry.space_group_name_H-M   'P 1'
#
loop_
_entity.id
_entity.type
_entity.pdbx_description
1 polymer ?
#
loop_
_entity_poly.entity_id
_entity_poly.type
_entity_poly.pdbx_seq_one_letter_code
_entity_poly.pdbx_strand_id
1 'polypeptide(L)'
;MGRKGGVPSHGIVGPSPLSSSTPSPLTPAVVRALAWDPTGTASLAIFKLPPAPGREATTTTIASATTTTIDLDVFLSHDGTGCSTSETECLLRCLDARGRRRRERKTTTTDDDSTRRLSKDYRAALRGCLRRLEEEGEQSSEKEGGTRSSEREGGDDGVVVIADSGPSSSPPDVVVADGALESLRLIHAITHLAEIFLLPLSSSSSGGGRRLDGPAGSMTADAVRYLRLHHGRGRGRSSPLDAPWVRTMLDDDQPEYYVFPSDDRRRPPSNSCDDYGSFGSPYWDLLLRCVVRGELVHAWTLLSHHSACRRAEEAEADAMVVDVGEGGTMMMSETSPEAEGFAALRAILLSAPIPGGRGGDDDEDDDEGEEEDENEGGGERWDDFDNIPLVEGVPPGADLLWEAFPRRARRLRSIRGRRRSADIDGDGRQSESLSSSLSFPILPELYQPHVAMSTFRCWQETIRNIAFPSGVGGDSSSVAGVGGILSVLFKRFPPLRQIVSILVGSTPPSIAEPSSLEWSDALLMELLYSRPNIMPEDIATRARVAMSKRSVGQGSQNDTLDEIVVAIMNGNAGQVVETMFSMCGGSSGAALPATMTSQQMALVVAASTVTNPLVFLLVRVDASKTSLLCNLLVDAGCLSQPHDLSPSKFNIQTELHLIAAEAIVSSFSVQGQCNIGVRMAVDFLLPYSLPKRVESVTTGITLTTNCEIDYEPRIAAMIAHVLSHRSPDTDSEARDLLQLCEEAVRLGSVPIADACETLAFSRAIHYRANGIHSCEVYWFLRGMEVLSLWLPPDRRRRLGFASRRHFDVLCERSANALISVFSSAAVANLSNAGISEAKEKEMSKALRVAEDVLGGILQDDVMAPVLQGLVEASLLKYSVDIALADANGETVQVATGIVHCLEERCLSEDDGQVVSTLADPRMYSDLLHIAFAILVKEDEVSEGQPMEFAKCAFTIHGMHILMARLTQVLAWEGVICVSNESSPSQPKQPSDARKEHFRTMRLAFCKGLMRAITNEQPRKSSTTKNGSEVSLEEEMELMLSPCI
;
A
#
# COMPACT_ATOMS: atom_id res chain seq x y z
N MET A 1 34.38 -40.59 -55.35
CA MET A 1 35.48 -39.67 -55.72
C MET A 1 35.72 -38.77 -54.50
N GLY A 2 36.88 -38.57 -53.89
CA GLY A 2 38.11 -39.34 -53.63
C GLY A 2 38.46 -39.15 -52.13
N ARG A 3 38.95 -40.15 -51.37
CA ARG A 3 40.38 -40.57 -51.19
C ARG A 3 41.29 -39.38 -50.83
N LYS A 4 42.14 -39.36 -49.79
CA LYS A 4 42.96 -40.36 -49.04
C LYS A 4 43.44 -39.63 -47.75
N GLY A 5 43.63 -40.27 -46.59
CA GLY A 5 44.69 -41.23 -46.20
C GLY A 5 45.15 -40.82 -44.78
N GLY A 6 45.72 -41.62 -43.89
CA GLY A 6 46.31 -42.96 -43.92
C GLY A 6 47.31 -43.02 -42.75
N VAL A 7 47.20 -44.07 -41.94
CA VAL A 7 47.87 -44.37 -40.64
C VAL A 7 49.38 -44.68 -40.80
N PRO A 8 50.21 -44.68 -39.72
CA PRO A 8 50.67 -45.94 -39.08
C PRO A 8 50.75 -45.85 -37.51
N SER A 9 50.26 -46.80 -36.68
CA SER A 9 50.81 -48.09 -36.17
C SER A 9 52.25 -47.99 -35.60
N HIS A 10 52.71 -48.51 -34.45
CA HIS A 10 52.33 -49.55 -33.47
C HIS A 10 53.20 -49.35 -32.19
N GLY A 11 52.81 -49.87 -31.01
CA GLY A 11 53.73 -50.05 -29.87
C GLY A 11 53.09 -50.54 -28.56
N ILE A 12 53.46 -51.75 -28.14
CA ILE A 12 52.95 -52.58 -27.02
C ILE A 12 53.72 -52.33 -25.71
N VAL A 13 53.08 -52.25 -24.53
CA VAL A 13 53.53 -52.82 -23.21
C VAL A 13 52.30 -52.93 -22.26
N GLY A 14 52.14 -54.08 -21.56
CA GLY A 14 51.11 -54.34 -20.53
C GLY A 14 51.52 -53.94 -19.08
N PRO A 15 51.03 -54.62 -18.02
CA PRO A 15 49.83 -54.23 -17.25
C PRO A 15 50.07 -53.98 -15.73
N SER A 16 49.01 -53.50 -15.04
CA SER A 16 48.67 -53.57 -13.57
C SER A 16 48.73 -52.24 -12.78
N PRO A 17 48.05 -52.10 -11.61
CA PRO A 17 46.68 -52.50 -11.24
C PRO A 17 45.86 -51.40 -10.50
N LEU A 18 44.53 -51.61 -10.42
CA LEU A 18 43.57 -51.27 -9.34
C LEU A 18 43.74 -49.95 -8.52
N SER A 19 42.75 -49.06 -8.60
CA SER A 19 41.96 -48.68 -7.41
C SER A 19 40.60 -48.11 -7.79
N SER A 20 39.57 -48.78 -7.29
CA SER A 20 38.16 -48.41 -7.30
C SER A 20 37.88 -47.48 -6.12
N SER A 21 37.26 -46.32 -6.37
CA SER A 21 36.43 -45.65 -5.36
C SER A 21 35.23 -44.99 -6.02
N THR A 22 34.06 -45.52 -5.67
CA THR A 22 32.72 -44.98 -5.89
C THR A 22 32.54 -43.64 -5.17
N PRO A 23 31.90 -42.63 -5.77
CA PRO A 23 31.49 -41.44 -5.03
C PRO A 23 30.18 -41.71 -4.28
N SER A 24 30.20 -41.53 -2.97
CA SER A 24 29.03 -41.50 -2.09
C SER A 24 28.16 -40.27 -2.38
N PRO A 25 26.82 -40.36 -2.23
CA PRO A 25 25.94 -39.21 -2.38
C PRO A 25 26.05 -38.29 -1.15
N LEU A 26 26.22 -37.00 -1.42
CA LEU A 26 26.23 -35.92 -0.44
C LEU A 26 24.86 -35.81 0.24
N THR A 27 24.86 -35.85 1.57
CA THR A 27 23.75 -35.47 2.45
C THR A 27 23.52 -33.96 2.37
N PRO A 28 22.26 -33.47 2.25
CA PRO A 28 21.99 -32.05 2.34
C PRO A 28 22.14 -31.58 3.80
N ALA A 29 22.97 -30.56 4.00
CA ALA A 29 23.13 -29.90 5.29
C ALA A 29 21.83 -29.17 5.67
N VAL A 30 21.21 -29.63 6.75
CA VAL A 30 20.10 -28.95 7.42
C VAL A 30 20.63 -27.65 8.02
N VAL A 31 20.33 -26.51 7.38
CA VAL A 31 20.54 -25.18 7.94
C VAL A 31 19.45 -24.96 8.98
N ARG A 32 19.81 -24.98 10.27
CA ARG A 32 18.92 -24.51 11.35
C ARG A 32 18.78 -22.99 11.25
N ALA A 33 17.55 -22.50 11.27
CA ALA A 33 17.25 -21.09 11.46
C ALA A 33 17.83 -20.62 12.81
N LEU A 34 18.73 -19.62 12.75
CA LEU A 34 19.13 -18.84 13.92
C LEU A 34 17.99 -17.85 14.20
N ALA A 35 17.45 -17.90 15.41
CA ALA A 35 16.49 -16.92 15.90
C ALA A 35 17.17 -15.54 15.93
N TRP A 36 16.59 -14.58 15.20
CA TRP A 36 17.00 -13.19 15.25
C TRP A 36 16.17 -12.47 16.32
N ASP A 37 16.84 -11.69 17.16
CA ASP A 37 16.22 -10.85 18.18
C ASP A 37 15.93 -9.46 17.56
N PRO A 38 14.67 -9.01 17.46
CA PRO A 38 14.33 -7.71 16.88
C PRO A 38 14.82 -6.51 17.69
N THR A 39 15.47 -6.72 18.85
CA THR A 39 16.01 -5.65 19.71
C THR A 39 17.53 -5.69 19.92
N GLY A 40 18.24 -6.69 19.37
CA GLY A 40 19.67 -6.89 19.59
C GLY A 40 20.55 -6.55 18.38
N THR A 41 21.46 -5.59 18.52
CA THR A 41 22.55 -5.32 17.56
C THR A 41 23.53 -6.50 17.50
N ALA A 42 23.47 -7.31 16.44
CA ALA A 42 24.44 -8.37 16.20
C ALA A 42 25.39 -8.03 15.04
N SER A 43 26.68 -7.87 15.37
CA SER A 43 27.80 -7.79 14.43
C SER A 43 27.85 -9.03 13.54
N LEU A 44 27.68 -8.85 12.21
CA LEU A 44 27.92 -9.88 11.20
C LEU A 44 29.42 -10.24 11.15
N ALA A 45 29.82 -11.33 11.81
CA ALA A 45 31.13 -11.94 11.61
C ALA A 45 31.16 -12.70 10.28
N ILE A 46 31.58 -12.03 9.20
CA ILE A 46 31.81 -12.67 7.90
C ILE A 46 33.10 -13.51 7.98
N PHE A 47 32.97 -14.83 7.84
CA PHE A 47 34.09 -15.76 7.73
C PHE A 47 34.97 -15.42 6.50
N LYS A 48 36.26 -15.15 6.74
CA LYS A 48 37.28 -15.08 5.68
C LYS A 48 37.52 -16.47 5.09
N LEU A 49 37.17 -16.69 3.83
CA LEU A 49 37.72 -17.83 3.06
C LEU A 49 39.21 -17.54 2.71
N PRO A 50 40.08 -18.56 2.72
CA PRO A 50 41.49 -18.39 2.38
C PRO A 50 41.69 -18.17 0.87
N PRO A 51 42.68 -17.34 0.46
CA PRO A 51 42.97 -17.13 -0.95
C PRO A 51 43.56 -18.38 -1.60
N ALA A 52 43.03 -18.74 -2.77
CA ALA A 52 43.62 -19.77 -3.64
C ALA A 52 44.98 -19.30 -4.18
N PRO A 53 45.98 -20.19 -4.32
CA PRO A 53 47.32 -19.81 -4.72
C PRO A 53 47.42 -19.69 -6.25
N GLY A 54 48.08 -18.61 -6.71
CA GLY A 54 48.79 -18.62 -7.98
C GLY A 54 48.21 -17.74 -9.08
N ARG A 55 48.64 -16.47 -9.12
CA ARG A 55 49.13 -15.85 -10.35
C ARG A 55 49.90 -14.56 -10.03
N GLU A 56 51.19 -14.60 -10.33
CA GLU A 56 52.09 -13.45 -10.33
C GLU A 56 51.68 -12.47 -11.43
N ALA A 57 51.58 -11.18 -11.10
CA ALA A 57 52.28 -10.10 -11.82
C ALA A 57 51.95 -8.70 -11.26
N THR A 58 53.05 -7.98 -10.98
CA THR A 58 53.26 -6.52 -11.07
C THR A 58 52.53 -5.56 -10.12
N THR A 59 53.25 -5.29 -9.03
CA THR A 59 53.39 -4.04 -8.27
C THR A 59 53.01 -2.74 -8.99
N THR A 60 52.09 -1.96 -8.40
CA THR A 60 52.24 -0.51 -8.28
C THR A 60 51.56 0.02 -7.01
N THR A 61 52.28 0.91 -6.34
CA THR A 61 52.14 1.36 -4.96
C THR A 61 51.10 2.47 -4.80
N ILE A 62 50.08 2.32 -3.94
CA ILE A 62 49.36 3.44 -3.30
C ILE A 62 49.07 3.08 -1.83
N ALA A 63 49.28 4.09 -0.97
CA ALA A 63 49.45 3.99 0.47
C ALA A 63 48.14 4.00 1.29
N SER A 64 48.20 3.30 2.43
CA SER A 64 47.60 3.61 3.74
C SER A 64 46.11 3.98 3.82
N ALA A 65 45.24 2.97 3.98
CA ALA A 65 43.89 3.14 4.52
C ALA A 65 43.91 2.98 6.05
N THR A 66 43.54 4.04 6.77
CA THR A 66 43.27 4.03 8.21
C THR A 66 41.94 3.32 8.48
N THR A 67 42.01 2.24 9.25
CA THR A 67 40.86 1.52 9.82
C THR A 67 40.08 2.43 10.76
N THR A 68 38.89 2.86 10.35
CA THR A 68 37.88 3.47 11.22
C THR A 68 36.84 2.40 11.55
N THR A 69 36.79 2.00 12.81
CA THR A 69 35.68 1.25 13.40
C THR A 69 34.49 2.21 13.54
N ILE A 70 33.41 1.96 12.82
CA ILE A 70 32.18 2.76 12.85
C ILE A 70 31.16 2.05 13.76
N ASP A 71 30.67 2.79 14.74
CA ASP A 71 29.60 2.45 15.68
C ASP A 71 28.23 2.62 14.97
N LEU A 72 27.30 1.68 15.13
CA LEU A 72 26.14 1.45 14.25
C LEU A 72 24.78 1.92 14.82
N ASP A 73 24.78 2.94 15.68
CA ASP A 73 23.63 3.26 16.54
C ASP A 73 22.66 4.37 16.04
N VAL A 74 22.75 4.89 14.81
CA VAL A 74 21.98 6.11 14.44
C VAL A 74 21.45 6.09 13.00
N PHE A 75 20.29 5.46 12.74
CA PHE A 75 19.57 5.64 11.46
C PHE A 75 18.08 5.35 11.61
N LEU A 76 17.22 6.39 11.70
CA LEU A 76 15.78 6.45 11.31
C LEU A 76 15.20 7.82 11.72
N SER A 77 14.76 8.63 10.72
CA SER A 77 14.53 10.09 10.83
C SER A 77 15.64 10.78 11.67
N HIS A 78 15.56 12.06 12.02
CA HIS A 78 16.57 12.60 12.96
C HIS A 78 16.21 12.27 14.42
N ASP A 79 15.07 11.60 14.63
CA ASP A 79 14.30 11.48 15.87
C ASP A 79 13.55 10.14 16.05
N GLY A 80 13.57 9.20 15.10
CA GLY A 80 12.83 7.94 15.16
C GLY A 80 11.31 8.06 15.06
N THR A 81 10.79 9.24 14.72
CA THR A 81 9.35 9.48 14.54
C THR A 81 8.98 9.04 13.12
N GLY A 82 8.15 8.00 12.95
CA GLY A 82 7.73 7.60 11.60
C GLY A 82 6.79 8.62 10.94
N CYS A 83 6.21 8.27 9.78
CA CYS A 83 5.19 9.06 9.09
C CYS A 83 4.10 9.66 10.00
N SER A 84 3.66 10.89 9.74
CA SER A 84 2.54 11.46 10.48
C SER A 84 1.24 10.67 10.22
N THR A 85 0.24 10.85 11.08
CA THR A 85 -1.10 10.25 10.87
C THR A 85 -1.74 10.75 9.57
N SER A 86 -1.56 12.04 9.24
CA SER A 86 -2.03 12.65 8.00
C SER A 86 -1.36 12.07 6.76
N GLU A 87 -0.04 11.84 6.78
CA GLU A 87 0.68 11.17 5.69
C GLU A 87 0.24 9.71 5.50
N THR A 88 0.03 9.00 6.62
CA THR A 88 -0.46 7.62 6.60
C THR A 88 -1.85 7.54 5.99
N GLU A 89 -2.76 8.42 6.39
CA GLU A 89 -4.11 8.47 5.82
C GLU A 89 -4.08 8.82 4.33
N CYS A 90 -3.19 9.73 3.90
CA CYS A 90 -2.99 10.03 2.49
C CYS A 90 -2.60 8.79 1.69
N LEU A 91 -1.63 8.01 2.20
CA LEU A 91 -1.18 6.77 1.56
C LEU A 91 -2.32 5.75 1.48
N LEU A 92 -3.09 5.59 2.57
CA LEU A 92 -4.26 4.70 2.60
C LEU A 92 -5.31 5.12 1.56
N ARG A 93 -5.67 6.41 1.48
CA ARG A 93 -6.60 6.92 0.46
C ARG A 93 -6.12 6.67 -0.96
N CYS A 94 -4.83 6.83 -1.23
CA CYS A 94 -4.23 6.48 -2.53
C CYS A 94 -4.34 4.96 -2.81
N LEU A 95 -4.06 4.11 -1.83
CA LEU A 95 -4.20 2.66 -1.98
C LEU A 95 -5.67 2.24 -2.18
N ASP A 96 -6.61 2.89 -1.50
CA ASP A 96 -8.04 2.65 -1.63
C ASP A 96 -8.56 3.06 -3.01
N ALA A 97 -8.18 4.25 -3.49
CA ALA A 97 -8.48 4.70 -4.85
C ALA A 97 -8.02 3.70 -5.91
N ARG A 98 -6.80 3.17 -5.74
CA ARG A 98 -6.26 2.11 -6.59
C ARG A 98 -7.02 0.80 -6.47
N GLY A 99 -7.41 0.42 -5.26
CA GLY A 99 -8.27 -0.72 -5.00
C GLY A 99 -9.62 -0.61 -5.72
N ARG A 100 -10.27 0.56 -5.64
CA ARG A 100 -11.52 0.87 -6.37
C ARG A 100 -11.33 0.71 -7.88
N ARG A 101 -10.32 1.36 -8.46
CA ARG A 101 -10.01 1.24 -9.90
C ARG A 101 -9.82 -0.21 -10.34
N ARG A 102 -9.12 -1.03 -9.53
CA ARG A 102 -8.92 -2.46 -9.83
C ARG A 102 -10.22 -3.26 -9.84
N ARG A 103 -11.15 -2.94 -8.93
CA ARG A 103 -12.49 -3.55 -8.91
C ARG A 103 -13.29 -3.12 -10.15
N GLU A 104 -13.23 -1.84 -10.52
CA GLU A 104 -13.91 -1.28 -11.71
C GLU A 104 -13.37 -1.84 -13.03
N ARG A 105 -12.05 -2.03 -13.17
CA ARG A 105 -11.41 -2.63 -14.36
C ARG A 105 -11.98 -4.01 -14.72
N LYS A 106 -12.57 -4.75 -13.77
CA LYS A 106 -13.26 -6.03 -14.07
C LYS A 106 -14.58 -5.85 -14.84
N THR A 107 -15.11 -4.63 -14.91
CA THR A 107 -16.48 -4.34 -15.38
C THR A 107 -16.58 -3.39 -16.59
N THR A 108 -15.62 -2.49 -16.79
CA THR A 108 -15.72 -1.42 -17.81
C THR A 108 -14.65 -1.51 -18.89
N THR A 109 -14.98 -1.07 -20.11
CA THR A 109 -14.16 -1.28 -21.33
C THR A 109 -13.18 -0.16 -21.70
N THR A 110 -13.12 0.98 -20.99
CA THR A 110 -12.18 2.08 -21.32
C THR A 110 -11.14 2.27 -20.21
N ASP A 111 -9.91 1.80 -20.45
CA ASP A 111 -8.82 1.86 -19.47
C ASP A 111 -8.34 3.31 -19.19
N ASP A 112 -8.44 4.19 -20.19
CA ASP A 112 -7.97 5.58 -20.10
C ASP A 112 -8.75 6.42 -19.08
N ASP A 113 -10.09 6.33 -19.09
CA ASP A 113 -10.93 7.06 -18.12
C ASP A 113 -10.64 6.60 -16.69
N SER A 114 -10.38 5.30 -16.50
CA SER A 114 -10.02 4.74 -15.19
C SER A 114 -8.67 5.26 -14.71
N THR A 115 -7.69 5.46 -15.61
CA THR A 115 -6.39 6.04 -15.27
C THR A 115 -6.51 7.50 -14.86
N ARG A 116 -7.29 8.29 -15.63
CA ARG A 116 -7.53 9.70 -15.31
C ARG A 116 -8.25 9.86 -13.97
N ARG A 117 -9.28 9.05 -13.71
CA ARG A 117 -9.96 9.03 -12.40
C ARG A 117 -9.00 8.70 -11.26
N LEU A 118 -8.11 7.71 -11.43
CA LEU A 118 -7.12 7.39 -10.41
C LEU A 118 -6.13 8.53 -10.16
N SER A 119 -5.68 9.22 -11.22
CA SER A 119 -4.84 10.41 -11.09
C SER A 119 -5.53 11.50 -10.26
N LYS A 120 -6.80 11.76 -10.56
CA LYS A 120 -7.64 12.71 -9.80
C LYS A 120 -7.79 12.30 -8.34
N ASP A 121 -8.12 11.03 -8.08
CA ASP A 121 -8.23 10.51 -6.70
C ASP A 121 -6.92 10.65 -5.92
N TYR A 122 -5.77 10.41 -6.56
CA TYR A 122 -4.45 10.60 -5.94
C TYR A 122 -4.19 12.08 -5.62
N ARG A 123 -4.51 13.00 -6.54
CA ARG A 123 -4.38 14.44 -6.30
C ARG A 123 -5.30 14.91 -5.19
N ALA A 124 -6.56 14.45 -5.15
CA ALA A 124 -7.50 14.74 -4.08
C ALA A 124 -6.98 14.24 -2.72
N ALA A 125 -6.45 13.02 -2.65
CA ALA A 125 -5.84 12.48 -1.43
C ALA A 125 -4.63 13.31 -0.97
N LEU A 126 -3.71 13.64 -1.88
CA LEU A 126 -2.54 14.48 -1.60
C LEU A 126 -2.94 15.88 -1.14
N ARG A 127 -3.93 16.50 -1.79
CA ARG A 127 -4.43 17.83 -1.44
C ARG A 127 -5.06 17.84 -0.05
N GLY A 128 -5.89 16.85 0.28
CA GLY A 128 -6.49 16.70 1.60
C GLY A 128 -5.43 16.51 2.70
N CYS A 129 -4.37 15.77 2.40
CA CYS A 129 -3.22 15.63 3.30
C CYS A 129 -2.48 16.95 3.52
N LEU A 130 -2.16 17.67 2.43
CA LEU A 130 -1.51 18.98 2.48
C LEU A 130 -2.33 19.98 3.29
N ARG A 131 -3.65 20.04 3.07
CA ARG A 131 -4.56 20.93 3.80
C ARG A 131 -4.50 20.67 5.31
N ARG A 132 -4.57 19.41 5.73
CA ARG A 132 -4.51 19.06 7.15
C ARG A 132 -3.15 19.33 7.78
N LEU A 133 -2.06 19.05 7.08
CA LEU A 133 -0.71 19.38 7.58
C LEU A 133 -0.52 20.89 7.74
N GLU A 134 -1.10 21.69 6.84
CA GLU A 134 -1.11 23.15 6.94
C GLU A 134 -1.97 23.61 8.13
N GLU A 135 -3.19 23.09 8.28
CA GLU A 135 -4.08 23.38 9.42
C GLU A 135 -3.45 22.98 10.77
N GLU A 136 -2.76 21.83 10.83
CA GLU A 136 -2.01 21.37 12.00
C GLU A 136 -0.84 22.32 12.33
N GLY A 137 -0.17 22.84 11.29
CA GLY A 137 0.88 23.86 11.42
C GLY A 137 0.33 25.20 11.95
N GLU A 138 -0.79 25.66 11.41
CA GLU A 138 -1.46 26.90 11.84
C GLU A 138 -1.95 26.80 13.29
N GLN A 139 -2.64 25.71 13.66
CA GLN A 139 -3.10 25.47 15.03
C GLN A 139 -1.95 25.37 16.03
N SER A 140 -0.80 24.82 15.63
CA SER A 140 0.39 24.76 16.47
C SER A 140 0.98 26.15 16.71
N SER A 141 0.99 27.00 15.68
CA SER A 141 1.47 28.39 15.79
C SER A 141 0.58 29.25 16.70
N GLU A 142 -0.74 29.07 16.66
CA GLU A 142 -1.68 29.81 17.51
C GLU A 142 -1.55 29.44 18.99
N LYS A 143 -1.35 28.16 19.31
CA LYS A 143 -1.19 27.67 20.70
C LYS A 143 0.09 28.20 21.36
N GLU A 144 1.19 28.33 20.61
CA GLU A 144 2.43 28.91 21.13
C GLU A 144 2.32 30.43 21.39
N GLY A 145 1.53 31.15 20.58
CA GLY A 145 1.30 32.59 20.75
C GLY A 145 0.43 32.96 21.96
N GLY A 146 -0.57 32.13 22.28
CA GLY A 146 -1.54 32.41 23.35
C GLY A 146 -1.00 32.22 24.78
N THR A 147 -0.03 31.32 24.98
CA THR A 147 0.40 30.93 26.34
C THR A 147 1.34 31.95 26.98
N ARG A 148 2.00 32.81 26.19
CA ARG A 148 2.97 33.81 26.71
C ARG A 148 2.36 35.13 27.19
N SER A 149 1.10 35.41 26.85
CA SER A 149 0.47 36.71 27.15
C SER A 149 -0.43 36.70 28.40
N SER A 150 -0.78 35.53 28.95
CA SER A 150 -1.73 35.43 30.08
C SER A 150 -1.11 35.32 31.48
N GLU A 151 0.19 35.07 31.64
CA GLU A 151 0.80 34.85 32.98
C GLU A 151 1.51 36.09 33.58
N ARG A 152 1.37 37.29 32.98
CA ARG A 152 2.10 38.49 33.43
C ARG A 152 1.29 39.54 34.19
N GLU A 153 0.01 39.28 34.47
CA GLU A 153 -0.80 40.14 35.35
C GLU A 153 -1.06 39.45 36.70
N GLY A 154 -0.05 39.43 37.57
CA GLY A 154 -0.25 39.06 38.96
C GLY A 154 1.05 38.89 39.75
N GLY A 155 1.44 39.91 40.52
CA GLY A 155 2.44 39.75 41.58
C GLY A 155 3.45 40.89 41.66
N ASP A 156 3.08 41.90 42.44
CA ASP A 156 3.95 42.91 43.00
C ASP A 156 5.00 42.28 43.94
N ASP A 157 6.14 42.96 44.09
CA ASP A 157 7.28 42.71 44.98
C ASP A 157 8.23 41.50 44.77
N GLY A 158 9.43 41.83 44.26
CA GLY A 158 10.66 41.52 44.99
C GLY A 158 11.60 40.45 44.42
N VAL A 159 12.84 40.89 44.17
CA VAL A 159 14.09 40.13 43.94
C VAL A 159 14.39 39.77 42.48
N VAL A 160 15.14 40.68 41.85
CA VAL A 160 15.88 40.46 40.61
C VAL A 160 17.04 39.51 40.87
N VAL A 161 16.90 38.24 40.51
CA VAL A 161 18.05 37.32 40.35
C VAL A 161 18.43 37.31 38.87
N ILE A 162 19.60 37.88 38.58
CA ILE A 162 20.26 37.80 37.28
C ILE A 162 20.73 36.34 37.13
N ALA A 163 19.99 35.55 36.36
CA ALA A 163 20.40 34.21 35.95
C ALA A 163 20.81 34.23 34.47
N ASP A 164 21.92 33.52 34.26
CA ASP A 164 22.78 33.45 33.09
C ASP A 164 22.04 33.08 31.79
N SER A 165 22.33 33.83 30.72
CA SER A 165 21.81 33.63 29.37
C SER A 165 22.44 32.41 28.71
N GLY A 166 21.83 31.24 28.87
CA GLY A 166 22.11 30.06 28.05
C GLY A 166 21.52 30.22 26.64
N PRO A 167 22.17 29.68 25.59
CA PRO A 167 21.67 29.76 24.22
C PRO A 167 20.30 29.06 24.13
N SER A 168 19.28 29.83 23.75
CA SER A 168 17.93 29.34 23.51
C SER A 168 17.94 28.35 22.34
N SER A 169 17.94 27.05 22.65
CA SER A 169 17.65 26.00 21.67
C SER A 169 16.18 26.12 21.27
N SER A 170 15.91 26.62 20.07
CA SER A 170 14.60 26.46 19.42
C SER A 170 14.21 24.97 19.43
N PRO A 171 12.94 24.62 19.69
CA PRO A 171 12.51 23.23 19.67
C PRO A 171 12.80 22.61 18.29
N PRO A 172 13.45 21.44 18.23
CA PRO A 172 13.86 20.80 16.97
C PRO A 172 12.69 20.34 16.08
N ASP A 173 11.48 20.23 16.64
CA ASP A 173 10.33 19.61 15.95
C ASP A 173 9.73 20.47 14.82
N VAL A 174 9.85 21.79 14.87
CA VAL A 174 9.20 22.69 13.89
C VAL A 174 9.88 22.63 12.51
N VAL A 175 11.19 22.39 12.45
CA VAL A 175 11.96 22.41 11.19
C VAL A 175 11.73 21.15 10.34
N VAL A 176 11.32 20.03 10.96
CA VAL A 176 11.15 18.74 10.27
C VAL A 176 9.84 18.71 9.46
N ALA A 177 8.78 19.36 9.94
CA ALA A 177 7.47 19.39 9.28
C ALA A 177 7.51 20.11 7.91
N ASP A 178 8.28 21.19 7.80
CA ASP A 178 8.38 22.00 6.57
C ASP A 178 8.95 21.19 5.39
N GLY A 179 9.95 20.33 5.64
CA GLY A 179 10.56 19.51 4.60
C GLY A 179 9.62 18.43 4.02
N ALA A 180 8.78 17.83 4.88
CA ALA A 180 7.78 16.85 4.45
C ALA A 180 6.67 17.52 3.64
N LEU A 181 6.20 18.69 4.07
CA LEU A 181 5.19 19.49 3.38
C LEU A 181 5.68 19.92 1.99
N GLU A 182 6.92 20.41 1.87
CA GLU A 182 7.51 20.76 0.58
C GLU A 182 7.60 19.55 -0.38
N SER A 183 7.99 18.40 0.15
CA SER A 183 8.06 17.16 -0.64
C SER A 183 6.68 16.70 -1.13
N LEU A 184 5.64 16.83 -0.31
CA LEU A 184 4.27 16.50 -0.70
C LEU A 184 3.71 17.50 -1.72
N ARG A 185 3.98 18.80 -1.56
CA ARG A 185 3.62 19.84 -2.55
C ARG A 185 4.27 19.56 -3.89
N LEU A 186 5.55 19.19 -3.88
CA LEU A 186 6.27 18.79 -5.09
C LEU A 186 5.65 17.57 -5.77
N ILE A 187 5.29 16.53 -5.01
CA ILE A 187 4.64 15.33 -5.57
C ILE A 187 3.27 15.68 -6.15
N HIS A 188 2.50 16.53 -5.47
CA HIS A 188 1.23 17.05 -5.97
C HIS A 188 1.42 17.85 -7.28
N ALA A 189 2.48 18.67 -7.38
CA ALA A 189 2.84 19.36 -8.61
C ALA A 189 3.19 18.38 -9.74
N ILE A 190 4.12 17.46 -9.49
CA ILE A 190 4.57 16.49 -10.49
C ILE A 190 3.41 15.62 -10.99
N THR A 191 2.54 15.15 -10.10
CA THR A 191 1.36 14.35 -10.48
C THR A 191 0.38 15.15 -11.32
N HIS A 192 0.13 16.41 -10.98
CA HIS A 192 -0.71 17.31 -11.79
C HIS A 192 -0.09 17.55 -13.17
N LEU A 193 1.20 17.82 -13.25
CA LEU A 193 1.88 18.06 -14.53
C LEU A 193 1.91 16.79 -15.40
N ALA A 194 2.11 15.61 -14.79
CA ALA A 194 2.09 14.33 -15.48
C ALA A 194 0.70 14.02 -16.06
N GLU A 195 -0.37 14.38 -15.36
CA GLU A 195 -1.74 14.28 -15.89
C GLU A 195 -1.95 15.12 -17.14
N ILE A 196 -1.36 16.33 -17.18
CA ILE A 196 -1.50 17.25 -18.32
C ILE A 196 -0.69 16.77 -19.53
N PHE A 197 0.57 16.38 -19.34
CA PHE A 197 1.48 16.14 -20.47
C PHE A 197 1.75 14.67 -20.79
N LEU A 198 1.60 13.74 -19.83
CA LEU A 198 1.93 12.32 -20.03
C LEU A 198 0.70 11.45 -20.32
N LEU A 199 -0.40 11.65 -19.60
CA LEU A 199 -1.61 10.82 -19.77
C LEU A 199 -2.31 10.97 -21.14
N PRO A 200 -2.36 12.15 -21.79
CA PRO A 200 -3.00 12.25 -23.11
C PRO A 200 -2.27 11.50 -24.22
N LEU A 201 -0.96 11.19 -24.05
CA LEU A 201 -0.15 10.46 -25.04
C LEU A 201 -0.50 8.97 -25.17
N SER A 202 -1.22 8.46 -24.18
CA SER A 202 -1.49 7.05 -23.97
C SER A 202 -2.67 6.51 -24.76
N SER A 203 -3.69 7.35 -24.94
CA SER A 203 -4.98 6.96 -25.52
C SER A 203 -4.97 6.70 -27.04
N SER A 204 -3.88 7.03 -27.74
CA SER A 204 -3.81 7.02 -29.21
C SER A 204 -3.06 5.80 -29.79
N SER A 205 -3.18 4.62 -29.20
CA SER A 205 -2.40 3.43 -29.58
C SER A 205 -2.70 2.84 -30.97
N SER A 206 -3.71 3.34 -31.69
CA SER A 206 -4.04 2.90 -33.05
C SER A 206 -3.13 3.54 -34.13
N GLY A 207 -1.88 3.08 -34.22
CA GLY A 207 -1.08 2.97 -35.46
C GLY A 207 -0.74 4.20 -36.33
N GLY A 208 -1.23 5.40 -36.04
CA GLY A 208 -0.88 6.65 -36.75
C GLY A 208 0.04 7.51 -35.91
N GLY A 209 1.07 8.12 -36.52
CA GLY A 209 2.06 8.97 -35.84
C GLY A 209 1.41 9.97 -34.88
N ARG A 210 1.69 9.78 -33.59
CA ARG A 210 1.02 10.41 -32.45
C ARG A 210 1.38 11.89 -32.36
N ARG A 211 0.41 12.75 -32.63
CA ARG A 211 0.38 14.10 -32.05
C ARG A 211 -0.48 14.03 -30.79
N LEU A 212 -0.20 14.88 -29.82
CA LEU A 212 -1.10 15.10 -28.68
C LEU A 212 -2.47 15.51 -29.25
N ASP A 213 -3.39 14.55 -29.37
CA ASP A 213 -4.70 14.75 -30.03
C ASP A 213 -5.69 15.56 -29.15
N GLY A 214 -5.22 16.06 -28.01
CA GLY A 214 -5.88 17.13 -27.27
C GLY A 214 -5.80 18.44 -28.05
N PRO A 215 -6.87 19.25 -28.11
CA PRO A 215 -6.76 20.55 -28.73
C PRO A 215 -5.74 21.41 -27.98
N ALA A 216 -4.76 21.97 -28.69
CA ALA A 216 -3.64 22.71 -28.10
C ALA A 216 -4.03 23.80 -27.08
N GLY A 217 -5.19 24.44 -27.27
CA GLY A 217 -5.69 25.43 -26.30
C GLY A 217 -6.20 24.83 -24.98
N SER A 218 -6.74 23.61 -24.96
CA SER A 218 -7.12 22.95 -23.70
C SER A 218 -5.90 22.57 -22.89
N MET A 219 -4.85 22.04 -23.53
CA MET A 219 -3.59 21.78 -22.83
C MET A 219 -2.92 23.06 -22.36
N THR A 220 -3.03 24.15 -23.13
CA THR A 220 -2.53 25.47 -22.69
C THR A 220 -3.30 25.96 -21.47
N ALA A 221 -4.63 25.80 -21.44
CA ALA A 221 -5.46 26.11 -20.28
C ALA A 221 -5.02 25.31 -19.05
N ASP A 222 -4.87 24.00 -19.17
CA ASP A 222 -4.45 23.14 -18.05
C ASP A 222 -3.02 23.48 -17.58
N ALA A 223 -2.09 23.80 -18.50
CA ALA A 223 -0.75 24.26 -18.15
C ALA A 223 -0.78 25.61 -17.40
N VAL A 224 -1.65 26.54 -17.79
CA VAL A 224 -1.85 27.80 -17.07
C VAL A 224 -2.36 27.54 -15.66
N ARG A 225 -3.35 26.67 -15.49
CA ARG A 225 -3.85 26.27 -14.16
C ARG A 225 -2.77 25.68 -13.29
N TYR A 226 -2.00 24.75 -13.85
CA TYR A 226 -0.86 24.13 -13.17
C TYR A 226 0.12 25.20 -12.68
N LEU A 227 0.51 26.14 -13.54
CA LEU A 227 1.46 27.19 -13.19
C LEU A 227 0.89 28.13 -12.11
N ARG A 228 -0.39 28.50 -12.18
CA ARG A 228 -1.04 29.31 -11.12
C ARG A 228 -1.06 28.58 -9.78
N LEU A 229 -1.51 27.33 -9.80
CA LEU A 229 -1.68 26.51 -8.60
C LEU A 229 -0.36 26.23 -7.89
N HIS A 230 0.69 25.89 -8.64
CA HIS A 230 1.94 25.39 -8.06
C HIS A 230 3.10 26.40 -8.06
N HIS A 231 3.03 27.42 -8.91
CA HIS A 231 4.08 28.44 -9.03
C HIS A 231 3.56 29.88 -8.82
N GLY A 232 2.24 30.11 -8.86
CA GLY A 232 1.64 31.43 -8.65
C GLY A 232 1.49 31.75 -7.17
N ARG A 233 0.93 30.84 -6.37
CA ARG A 233 0.89 31.06 -4.91
C ARG A 233 2.32 30.95 -4.39
N GLY A 234 2.79 31.97 -3.67
CA GLY A 234 4.04 31.85 -2.91
C GLY A 234 3.96 30.66 -1.96
N ARG A 235 5.01 30.36 -1.18
CA ARG A 235 4.99 29.20 -0.25
C ARG A 235 3.79 29.18 0.74
N GLY A 236 3.01 30.26 0.85
CA GLY A 236 1.73 30.32 1.55
C GLY A 236 0.53 30.30 0.59
N ARG A 237 -0.51 29.54 0.98
CA ARG A 237 -1.73 29.29 0.19
C ARG A 237 -2.70 30.47 0.09
N SER A 238 -2.57 31.49 0.92
CA SER A 238 -3.50 32.61 0.90
C SER A 238 -3.42 33.35 -0.43
N SER A 239 -4.58 33.75 -0.95
CA SER A 239 -4.63 34.70 -2.06
C SER A 239 -3.71 35.86 -1.70
N PRO A 240 -2.93 36.41 -2.63
CA PRO A 240 -2.12 37.58 -2.31
C PRO A 240 -2.97 38.73 -1.74
N LEU A 241 -4.27 38.77 -2.05
CA LEU A 241 -5.23 39.73 -1.45
C LEU A 241 -5.57 39.46 0.02
N ASP A 242 -5.43 38.23 0.49
CA ASP A 242 -5.70 37.85 1.87
C ASP A 242 -4.54 38.16 2.81
N ALA A 243 -3.38 38.53 2.27
CA ALA A 243 -2.27 38.94 3.09
C ALA A 243 -2.66 40.15 3.95
N PRO A 244 -2.43 40.14 5.28
CA PRO A 244 -2.89 41.21 6.17
C PRO A 244 -2.40 42.59 5.76
N TRP A 245 -1.19 42.68 5.22
CA TRP A 245 -0.62 43.95 4.74
C TRP A 245 -1.30 44.47 3.47
N VAL A 246 -1.88 43.59 2.63
CA VAL A 246 -2.66 44.01 1.46
C VAL A 246 -3.97 44.62 1.89
N ARG A 247 -4.65 44.04 2.90
CA ARG A 247 -5.84 44.66 3.49
C ARG A 247 -5.54 46.06 4.03
N THR A 248 -4.47 46.20 4.83
CA THR A 248 -4.01 47.53 5.30
C THR A 248 -3.71 48.49 4.15
N MET A 249 -3.10 48.03 3.06
CA MET A 249 -2.83 48.84 1.89
C MET A 249 -4.12 49.28 1.18
N LEU A 250 -5.09 48.36 1.01
CA LEU A 250 -6.36 48.63 0.34
C LEU A 250 -7.33 49.49 1.16
N ASP A 251 -7.18 49.49 2.48
CA ASP A 251 -7.91 50.37 3.40
C ASP A 251 -7.37 51.81 3.41
N ASP A 252 -6.21 52.08 2.80
CA ASP A 252 -5.66 53.43 2.66
C ASP A 252 -6.56 54.30 1.74
N ASP A 253 -6.56 55.62 1.96
CA ASP A 253 -7.27 56.57 1.09
C ASP A 253 -6.67 56.59 -0.33
N GLN A 254 -5.36 56.30 -0.44
CA GLN A 254 -4.60 56.32 -1.68
C GLN A 254 -3.70 55.07 -1.81
N PRO A 255 -4.29 53.88 -2.01
CA PRO A 255 -3.54 52.62 -2.06
C PRO A 255 -2.45 52.63 -3.14
N GLU A 256 -2.66 53.33 -4.26
CA GLU A 256 -1.70 53.46 -5.35
C GLU A 256 -0.37 54.15 -4.98
N TYR A 257 -0.34 54.90 -3.87
CA TYR A 257 0.83 55.59 -3.33
C TYR A 257 1.29 55.02 -1.99
N TYR A 258 0.74 53.89 -1.56
CA TYR A 258 1.08 53.27 -0.29
C TYR A 258 2.57 52.93 -0.22
N VAL A 259 3.23 53.37 0.85
CA VAL A 259 4.63 53.05 1.15
C VAL A 259 4.67 52.31 2.47
N PHE A 260 5.35 51.16 2.50
CA PHE A 260 5.51 50.41 3.75
C PHE A 260 6.17 51.29 4.82
N PRO A 261 5.55 51.43 6.02
CA PRO A 261 6.16 52.13 7.13
C PRO A 261 7.57 51.60 7.40
N SER A 262 8.54 52.50 7.57
CA SER A 262 9.95 52.15 7.73
C SER A 262 10.25 51.29 8.97
N ASP A 263 9.39 51.34 9.99
CA ASP A 263 9.57 50.67 11.29
C ASP A 263 8.71 49.41 11.48
N ASP A 264 7.90 49.01 10.49
CA ASP A 264 7.00 47.88 10.70
C ASP A 264 7.75 46.55 10.65
N ARG A 265 7.88 45.91 11.82
CA ARG A 265 8.39 44.53 11.97
C ARG A 265 7.53 43.50 11.24
N ARG A 266 6.34 43.88 10.78
CA ARG A 266 5.48 43.08 9.90
C ARG A 266 5.82 43.23 8.42
N ARG A 267 6.91 43.95 8.07
CA ARG A 267 7.45 43.90 6.71
C ARG A 267 7.61 42.43 6.29
N PRO A 268 7.21 42.07 5.06
CA PRO A 268 7.53 40.75 4.55
C PRO A 268 9.04 40.51 4.70
N PRO A 269 9.47 39.31 5.11
CA PRO A 269 10.86 39.01 5.46
C PRO A 269 11.80 39.52 4.36
N SER A 270 12.77 40.35 4.77
CA SER A 270 13.55 41.23 3.91
C SER A 270 14.44 40.55 2.87
N ASN A 271 14.55 39.22 2.88
CA ASN A 271 15.35 38.49 1.88
C ASN A 271 14.74 38.50 0.47
N SER A 272 13.50 38.97 0.29
CA SER A 272 12.90 39.21 -1.03
C SER A 272 12.46 40.66 -1.28
N CYS A 273 12.74 41.60 -0.36
CA CYS A 273 12.22 42.98 -0.43
C CYS A 273 13.20 44.01 -1.00
N ASP A 274 14.46 43.66 -1.29
CA ASP A 274 15.35 44.54 -2.06
C ASP A 274 14.96 44.59 -3.55
N ASP A 275 13.99 43.76 -3.96
CA ASP A 275 13.43 43.67 -5.31
C ASP A 275 11.96 44.16 -5.30
N TYR A 276 11.74 45.39 -4.82
CA TYR A 276 10.49 46.09 -5.15
C TYR A 276 10.42 46.14 -6.68
N GLY A 277 9.30 45.69 -7.24
CA GLY A 277 9.15 45.44 -8.67
C GLY A 277 9.31 46.70 -9.51
N SER A 278 9.16 46.54 -10.83
CA SER A 278 9.48 47.58 -11.82
C SER A 278 8.79 48.94 -11.61
N PHE A 279 7.80 49.05 -10.71
CA PHE A 279 7.06 50.28 -10.44
C PHE A 279 7.40 50.98 -9.11
N GLY A 280 8.11 50.32 -8.17
CA GLY A 280 8.50 50.93 -6.89
C GLY A 280 7.33 51.24 -5.94
N SER A 281 6.14 50.70 -6.21
CA SER A 281 4.93 50.80 -5.36
C SER A 281 4.30 49.41 -5.25
N PRO A 282 4.03 48.93 -4.01
CA PRO A 282 3.51 47.59 -3.78
C PRO A 282 2.15 47.35 -4.44
N TYR A 283 1.33 48.39 -4.55
CA TYR A 283 0.02 48.33 -5.21
C TYR A 283 0.14 48.00 -6.70
N TRP A 284 1.00 48.73 -7.43
CA TRP A 284 1.19 48.52 -8.86
C TRP A 284 1.93 47.22 -9.17
N ASP A 285 2.86 46.81 -8.31
CA ASP A 285 3.54 45.52 -8.44
C ASP A 285 2.58 44.35 -8.20
N LEU A 286 1.69 44.46 -7.21
CA LEU A 286 0.66 43.46 -6.95
C LEU A 286 -0.34 43.39 -8.12
N LEU A 287 -0.78 44.53 -8.64
CA LEU A 287 -1.64 44.58 -9.82
C LEU A 287 -0.96 43.95 -11.05
N LEU A 288 0.32 44.25 -11.27
CA LEU A 288 1.11 43.64 -12.33
C LEU A 288 1.14 42.12 -12.17
N ARG A 289 1.41 41.60 -10.96
CA ARG A 289 1.43 40.15 -10.69
C ARG A 289 0.08 39.50 -10.96
N CYS A 290 -1.03 40.09 -10.52
CA CYS A 290 -2.36 39.58 -10.82
C CYS A 290 -2.61 39.52 -12.34
N VAL A 291 -2.21 40.55 -13.10
CA VAL A 291 -2.36 40.55 -14.56
C VAL A 291 -1.44 39.54 -15.24
N VAL A 292 -0.17 39.46 -14.85
CA VAL A 292 0.81 38.50 -15.38
C VAL A 292 0.35 37.05 -15.19
N ARG A 293 -0.23 36.76 -14.02
CA ARG A 293 -0.81 35.44 -13.71
C ARG A 293 -2.19 35.23 -14.33
N GLY A 294 -2.83 36.28 -14.81
CA GLY A 294 -4.20 36.25 -15.37
C GLY A 294 -5.30 36.08 -14.32
N GLU A 295 -5.02 36.45 -13.07
CA GLU A 295 -6.00 36.62 -12.00
C GLU A 295 -6.73 37.96 -12.20
N LEU A 296 -7.44 38.08 -13.31
CA LEU A 296 -8.03 39.34 -13.76
C LEU A 296 -9.19 39.80 -12.88
N VAL A 297 -9.86 38.88 -12.18
CA VAL A 297 -10.84 39.22 -11.14
C VAL A 297 -10.15 39.92 -9.97
N HIS A 298 -9.03 39.36 -9.47
CA HIS A 298 -8.25 39.96 -8.38
C HIS A 298 -7.64 41.31 -8.80
N ALA A 299 -7.18 41.40 -10.05
CA ALA A 299 -6.70 42.67 -10.63
C ALA A 299 -7.79 43.74 -10.65
N TRP A 300 -9.03 43.37 -10.98
CA TRP A 300 -10.16 44.30 -10.91
C TRP A 300 -10.51 44.66 -9.47
N THR A 301 -10.53 43.69 -8.54
CA THR A 301 -10.74 43.96 -7.12
C THR A 301 -9.74 45.02 -6.63
N LEU A 302 -8.44 44.85 -6.90
CA LEU A 302 -7.43 45.85 -6.58
C LEU A 302 -7.73 47.23 -7.19
N LEU A 303 -8.07 47.26 -8.48
CA LEU A 303 -8.39 48.51 -9.19
C LEU A 303 -9.63 49.22 -8.66
N SER A 304 -10.64 48.49 -8.18
CA SER A 304 -11.83 49.07 -7.57
C SER A 304 -11.52 49.83 -6.27
N HIS A 305 -10.47 49.42 -5.54
CA HIS A 305 -9.99 50.16 -4.37
C HIS A 305 -9.17 51.41 -4.72
N HIS A 306 -8.73 51.58 -5.98
CA HIS A 306 -7.95 52.75 -6.40
C HIS A 306 -8.72 54.05 -6.09
N SER A 307 -8.04 55.05 -5.52
CA SER A 307 -8.70 56.31 -5.11
C SER A 307 -9.44 57.05 -6.23
N ALA A 308 -9.04 56.87 -7.49
CA ALA A 308 -9.70 57.47 -8.63
C ALA A 308 -10.90 56.66 -9.13
N CYS A 309 -10.86 55.32 -8.97
CA CYS A 309 -12.00 54.45 -9.25
C CYS A 309 -13.12 54.69 -8.24
N ARG A 310 -12.79 54.68 -6.94
CA ARG A 310 -13.76 54.97 -5.86
C ARG A 310 -14.47 56.32 -6.05
N ARG A 311 -13.71 57.38 -6.34
CA ARG A 311 -14.29 58.72 -6.60
C ARG A 311 -15.16 58.77 -7.86
N ALA A 312 -14.80 57.99 -8.88
CA ALA A 312 -15.61 57.90 -10.09
C ALA A 312 -16.95 57.19 -9.82
N GLU A 313 -16.92 56.10 -9.03
CA GLU A 313 -18.11 55.36 -8.60
C GLU A 313 -18.98 56.18 -7.63
N GLU A 314 -18.39 56.88 -6.67
CA GLU A 314 -19.09 57.80 -5.77
C GLU A 314 -19.79 58.93 -6.55
N ALA A 315 -19.11 59.53 -7.53
CA ALA A 315 -19.69 60.57 -8.37
C ALA A 315 -20.84 60.04 -9.24
N GLU A 316 -20.76 58.79 -9.70
CA GLU A 316 -21.86 58.13 -10.43
C GLU A 316 -23.03 57.79 -9.51
N ALA A 317 -22.77 57.28 -8.31
CA ALA A 317 -23.78 57.00 -7.30
C ALA A 317 -24.51 58.28 -6.85
N ASP A 318 -23.76 59.37 -6.60
CA ASP A 318 -24.32 60.68 -6.27
C ASP A 318 -25.17 61.23 -7.42
N ALA A 319 -24.76 61.02 -8.68
CA ALA A 319 -25.55 61.40 -9.85
C ALA A 319 -26.86 60.58 -9.98
N MET A 320 -26.89 59.32 -9.52
CA MET A 320 -28.10 58.49 -9.52
C MET A 320 -29.08 58.82 -8.38
N VAL A 321 -28.61 59.32 -7.23
CA VAL A 321 -29.46 59.67 -6.08
C VAL A 321 -30.21 61.00 -6.30
N VAL A 322 -29.71 61.86 -7.20
CA VAL A 322 -30.32 63.15 -7.52
C VAL A 322 -31.46 62.98 -8.54
N ASP A 323 -32.68 62.94 -8.01
CA ASP A 323 -33.95 63.37 -8.63
C ASP A 323 -34.91 62.29 -9.18
N VAL A 324 -35.65 61.65 -8.24
CA VAL A 324 -37.01 61.13 -8.48
C VAL A 324 -38.05 62.21 -8.15
N GLY A 325 -37.77 63.47 -8.49
CA GLY A 325 -38.77 64.54 -8.52
C GLY A 325 -39.67 64.36 -9.73
N GLU A 326 -40.97 64.13 -9.48
CA GLU A 326 -42.01 63.89 -10.50
C GLU A 326 -41.96 64.93 -11.64
N GLY A 327 -41.40 64.53 -12.80
CA GLY A 327 -41.57 65.23 -14.08
C GLY A 327 -40.32 65.85 -14.72
N GLY A 328 -39.12 65.67 -14.15
CA GLY A 328 -37.87 66.18 -14.72
C GLY A 328 -37.32 65.33 -15.88
N THR A 329 -36.96 65.96 -16.99
CA THR A 329 -36.21 65.30 -18.08
C THR A 329 -34.85 64.86 -17.53
N MET A 330 -34.61 63.54 -17.47
CA MET A 330 -33.35 62.94 -17.02
C MET A 330 -32.19 63.50 -17.84
N MET A 331 -31.50 64.52 -17.32
CA MET A 331 -30.24 64.98 -17.91
C MET A 331 -29.21 63.90 -17.61
N MET A 332 -28.81 63.15 -18.64
CA MET A 332 -27.65 62.26 -18.58
C MET A 332 -26.44 63.15 -18.28
N SER A 333 -26.03 63.22 -17.02
CA SER A 333 -24.77 63.85 -16.65
C SER A 333 -23.67 63.14 -17.41
N GLU A 334 -22.87 63.89 -18.17
CA GLU A 334 -21.70 63.35 -18.84
C GLU A 334 -20.83 62.63 -17.79
N THR A 335 -20.67 61.32 -17.96
CA THR A 335 -19.82 60.51 -17.11
C THR A 335 -18.41 61.07 -17.15
N SER A 336 -17.73 61.10 -15.99
CA SER A 336 -16.36 61.60 -15.98
C SER A 336 -15.50 60.71 -16.89
N PRO A 337 -14.52 61.26 -17.63
CA PRO A 337 -13.68 60.46 -18.51
C PRO A 337 -12.86 59.40 -17.75
N GLU A 338 -12.68 59.57 -16.45
CA GLU A 338 -12.06 58.58 -15.57
C GLU A 338 -13.03 57.43 -15.26
N ALA A 339 -14.31 57.74 -14.97
CA ALA A 339 -15.36 56.73 -14.81
C ALA A 339 -15.50 55.87 -16.06
N GLU A 340 -15.57 56.50 -17.24
CA GLU A 340 -15.60 55.77 -18.52
C GLU A 340 -14.34 54.92 -18.73
N GLY A 341 -13.18 55.45 -18.35
CA GLY A 341 -11.91 54.71 -18.40
C GLY A 341 -11.90 53.47 -17.50
N PHE A 342 -12.33 53.59 -16.24
CA PHE A 342 -12.38 52.47 -15.31
C PHE A 342 -13.48 51.48 -15.67
N ALA A 343 -14.64 51.93 -16.16
CA ALA A 343 -15.69 51.07 -16.69
C ALA A 343 -15.21 50.26 -17.90
N ALA A 344 -14.47 50.89 -18.82
CA ALA A 344 -13.84 50.19 -19.94
C ALA A 344 -12.80 49.18 -19.47
N LEU A 345 -11.99 49.51 -18.45
CA LEU A 345 -11.00 48.60 -17.87
C LEU A 345 -11.67 47.40 -17.17
N ARG A 346 -12.76 47.63 -16.42
CA ARG A 346 -13.62 46.58 -15.83
C ARG A 346 -14.10 45.62 -16.91
N ALA A 347 -14.69 46.16 -17.98
CA ALA A 347 -15.18 45.38 -19.10
C ALA A 347 -14.06 44.55 -19.74
N ILE A 348 -12.88 45.15 -19.96
CA ILE A 348 -11.72 44.47 -20.55
C ILE A 348 -11.26 43.29 -19.68
N LEU A 349 -11.04 43.52 -18.39
CA LEU A 349 -10.52 42.50 -17.46
C LEU A 349 -11.54 41.37 -17.24
N LEU A 350 -12.80 41.73 -17.01
CA LEU A 350 -13.86 40.78 -16.68
C LEU A 350 -14.53 40.13 -17.89
N SER A 351 -14.12 40.44 -19.13
CA SER A 351 -14.54 39.73 -20.35
C SER A 351 -13.42 38.92 -21.01
N ALA A 352 -12.21 38.94 -20.46
CA ALA A 352 -11.04 38.34 -21.08
C ALA A 352 -11.22 36.83 -21.39
N PRO A 353 -11.17 36.42 -22.67
CA PRO A 353 -11.27 35.02 -23.07
C PRO A 353 -9.88 34.37 -22.99
N ILE A 354 -9.29 34.29 -21.79
CA ILE A 354 -7.95 33.74 -21.58
C ILE A 354 -7.99 32.24 -21.22
N PRO A 355 -6.98 31.45 -21.63
CA PRO A 355 -6.87 30.05 -21.25
C PRO A 355 -6.72 29.91 -19.72
N GLY A 356 -7.36 28.88 -19.14
CA GLY A 356 -7.33 28.61 -17.71
C GLY A 356 -8.28 29.47 -16.87
N GLY A 357 -9.10 30.33 -17.47
CA GLY A 357 -10.05 31.18 -16.73
C GLY A 357 -9.44 32.47 -16.17
N ARG A 358 -10.30 33.27 -15.52
CA ARG A 358 -10.01 34.64 -15.06
C ARG A 358 -9.71 34.78 -13.56
N GLY A 359 -9.87 33.70 -12.78
CA GLY A 359 -9.63 33.65 -11.34
C GLY A 359 -8.92 32.36 -10.95
N GLY A 360 -8.24 32.37 -9.80
CA GLY A 360 -7.54 31.19 -9.27
C GLY A 360 -8.47 30.20 -8.54
N ASP A 361 -9.65 30.65 -8.10
CA ASP A 361 -10.56 29.83 -7.27
C ASP A 361 -11.28 28.75 -8.08
N ASP A 362 -11.32 28.89 -9.41
CA ASP A 362 -11.85 27.86 -10.31
C ASP A 362 -10.91 26.65 -10.45
N ASP A 363 -9.64 26.77 -10.03
CA ASP A 363 -8.59 25.77 -10.29
C ASP A 363 -8.47 24.69 -9.19
N GLU A 364 -9.09 24.91 -8.01
CA GLU A 364 -8.95 24.02 -6.85
C GLU A 364 -10.11 23.02 -6.67
N ASP A 365 -11.34 23.34 -7.08
CA ASP A 365 -12.54 22.55 -6.66
C ASP A 365 -13.03 21.50 -7.69
N ASP A 366 -12.33 21.28 -8.80
CA ASP A 366 -12.77 20.37 -9.89
C ASP A 366 -12.62 18.87 -9.59
N ASP A 367 -11.95 18.51 -8.48
CA ASP A 367 -11.62 17.12 -8.16
C ASP A 367 -12.31 16.56 -6.89
N GLU A 368 -12.98 17.39 -6.08
CA GLU A 368 -13.75 16.89 -4.93
C GLU A 368 -15.11 16.38 -5.42
N GLY A 369 -15.35 15.07 -5.24
CA GLY A 369 -16.48 14.34 -5.80
C GLY A 369 -17.82 15.01 -5.55
N GLU A 370 -18.63 15.13 -6.60
CA GLU A 370 -19.91 15.84 -6.63
C GLU A 370 -20.99 15.33 -5.64
N GLU A 371 -20.70 14.34 -4.78
CA GLU A 371 -21.73 13.48 -4.18
C GLU A 371 -21.90 13.46 -2.64
N GLU A 372 -21.02 13.95 -1.75
CA GLU A 372 -21.20 13.61 -0.31
C GLU A 372 -21.11 14.69 0.80
N ASP A 373 -20.66 15.93 0.59
CA ASP A 373 -20.56 16.90 1.70
C ASP A 373 -21.38 18.19 1.47
N GLU A 374 -22.58 18.24 2.06
CA GLU A 374 -23.56 19.35 1.99
C GLU A 374 -23.37 20.44 3.06
N ASN A 375 -22.24 20.54 3.77
CA ASN A 375 -22.28 21.21 5.09
C ASN A 375 -21.13 22.13 5.53
N GLU A 376 -20.34 22.75 4.64
CA GLU A 376 -19.35 23.76 5.07
C GLU A 376 -19.50 25.09 4.34
N GLY A 377 -19.79 26.13 5.13
CA GLY A 377 -20.17 27.46 4.70
C GLY A 377 -19.01 28.44 4.54
N GLY A 378 -19.14 29.29 3.53
CA GLY A 378 -18.24 30.41 3.25
C GLY A 378 -18.51 30.97 1.84
N GLY A 379 -19.60 31.72 1.67
CA GLY A 379 -20.01 32.27 0.37
C GLY A 379 -19.81 33.78 0.28
N GLU A 380 -18.86 34.22 -0.55
CA GLU A 380 -18.87 35.59 -1.09
C GLU A 380 -19.92 35.70 -2.22
N ARG A 381 -20.51 36.89 -2.38
CA ARG A 381 -21.67 37.17 -3.24
C ARG A 381 -21.26 37.32 -4.71
N TRP A 382 -21.49 36.30 -5.55
CA TRP A 382 -21.17 36.30 -7.00
C TRP A 382 -22.32 36.75 -7.93
N ASP A 383 -23.47 37.19 -7.39
CA ASP A 383 -24.66 37.53 -8.21
C ASP A 383 -24.48 38.76 -9.11
N ASP A 384 -23.42 39.56 -8.92
CA ASP A 384 -23.21 40.79 -9.68
C ASP A 384 -22.52 40.57 -11.05
N PHE A 385 -22.15 39.32 -11.38
CA PHE A 385 -21.44 39.03 -12.63
C PHE A 385 -22.31 39.04 -13.89
N ASP A 386 -23.62 38.86 -13.76
CA ASP A 386 -24.55 38.84 -14.91
C ASP A 386 -24.81 40.23 -15.51
N ASN A 387 -24.51 41.30 -14.77
CA ASN A 387 -24.68 42.70 -15.22
C ASN A 387 -23.39 43.37 -15.68
N ILE A 388 -22.28 42.64 -15.76
CA ILE A 388 -20.99 43.25 -16.14
C ILE A 388 -21.06 43.69 -17.62
N PRO A 389 -20.76 44.96 -17.93
CA PRO A 389 -20.63 45.40 -19.31
C PRO A 389 -19.50 44.61 -19.99
N LEU A 390 -19.85 43.81 -20.99
CA LEU A 390 -18.89 43.00 -21.74
C LEU A 390 -18.29 43.79 -22.89
N VAL A 391 -17.04 43.48 -23.22
CA VAL A 391 -16.41 43.99 -24.44
C VAL A 391 -17.23 43.53 -25.65
N GLU A 392 -17.57 44.48 -26.53
CA GLU A 392 -18.36 44.19 -27.73
C GLU A 392 -17.71 43.09 -28.57
N GLY A 393 -18.49 42.07 -28.94
CA GLY A 393 -18.01 40.92 -29.71
C GLY A 393 -17.44 39.77 -28.88
N VAL A 394 -17.30 39.91 -27.56
CA VAL A 394 -16.85 38.83 -26.67
C VAL A 394 -18.04 38.25 -25.90
N PRO A 395 -18.40 36.97 -26.10
CA PRO A 395 -19.53 36.38 -25.40
C PRO A 395 -19.27 36.21 -23.90
N PRO A 396 -20.33 36.23 -23.06
CA PRO A 396 -20.19 35.89 -21.64
C PRO A 396 -19.64 34.46 -21.49
N GLY A 397 -18.65 34.29 -20.61
CA GLY A 397 -18.01 32.99 -20.37
C GLY A 397 -17.11 32.52 -21.51
N ALA A 398 -16.58 33.44 -22.32
CA ALA A 398 -15.66 33.13 -23.42
C ALA A 398 -14.35 32.46 -22.97
N ASP A 399 -13.98 32.57 -21.69
CA ASP A 399 -12.87 31.82 -21.08
C ASP A 399 -13.11 30.30 -21.12
N LEU A 400 -14.38 29.86 -21.05
CA LEU A 400 -14.75 28.45 -21.15
C LEU A 400 -14.52 27.86 -22.55
N LEU A 401 -14.34 28.72 -23.57
CA LEU A 401 -13.99 28.26 -24.91
C LEU A 401 -12.63 27.57 -24.97
N TRP A 402 -11.81 27.69 -23.92
CA TRP A 402 -10.52 27.02 -23.78
C TRP A 402 -10.59 25.63 -23.17
N GLU A 403 -11.71 25.23 -22.59
CA GLU A 403 -11.87 23.90 -21.98
C GLU A 403 -12.06 22.81 -23.02
N ALA A 404 -11.60 21.59 -22.74
CA ALA A 404 -11.92 20.41 -23.55
C ALA A 404 -13.44 20.20 -23.72
N PHE A 405 -14.22 20.49 -22.67
CA PHE A 405 -15.68 20.33 -22.62
C PHE A 405 -16.39 21.60 -22.10
N PRO A 406 -16.51 22.66 -22.93
CA PRO A 406 -17.02 23.97 -22.51
C PRO A 406 -18.41 23.93 -21.87
N ARG A 407 -19.33 23.10 -22.40
CA ARG A 407 -20.68 22.94 -21.85
C ARG A 407 -20.68 22.29 -20.47
N ARG A 408 -19.84 21.28 -20.26
CA ARG A 408 -19.73 20.59 -18.97
C ARG A 408 -19.13 21.53 -17.94
N ALA A 409 -18.04 22.23 -18.28
CA ALA A 409 -17.42 23.22 -17.42
C ALA A 409 -18.42 24.32 -17.01
N ARG A 410 -19.20 24.85 -17.96
CA ARG A 410 -20.28 25.81 -17.64
C ARG A 410 -21.31 25.26 -16.68
N ARG A 411 -21.76 24.02 -16.90
CA ARG A 411 -22.75 23.36 -16.03
C ARG A 411 -22.21 23.22 -14.61
N LEU A 412 -20.96 22.80 -14.45
CA LEU A 412 -20.31 22.67 -13.15
C LEU A 412 -20.18 24.02 -12.44
N ARG A 413 -19.69 25.07 -13.13
CA ARG A 413 -19.61 26.41 -12.56
C ARG A 413 -20.99 26.98 -12.17
N SER A 414 -22.02 26.71 -12.98
CA SER A 414 -23.40 27.12 -12.66
C SER A 414 -23.96 26.38 -11.44
N ILE A 415 -23.67 25.09 -11.28
CA ILE A 415 -24.05 24.33 -10.09
C ILE A 415 -23.34 24.88 -8.85
N ARG A 416 -22.04 25.19 -8.93
CA ARG A 416 -21.29 25.81 -7.83
C ARG A 416 -21.84 27.18 -7.43
N GLY A 417 -22.13 28.04 -8.41
CA GLY A 417 -22.73 29.36 -8.14
C GLY A 417 -24.08 29.24 -7.42
N ARG A 418 -24.91 28.26 -7.82
CA ARG A 418 -26.19 27.98 -7.14
C ARG A 418 -26.01 27.45 -5.72
N ARG A 419 -25.04 26.55 -5.49
CA ARG A 419 -24.74 26.01 -4.15
C ARG A 419 -24.28 27.13 -3.20
N ARG A 420 -23.32 27.97 -3.63
CA ARG A 420 -22.85 29.11 -2.84
C ARG A 420 -23.93 30.15 -2.54
N SER A 421 -24.89 30.34 -3.45
CA SER A 421 -26.03 31.26 -3.25
C SER A 421 -27.09 30.69 -2.30
N ALA A 422 -27.38 29.38 -2.37
CA ALA A 422 -28.40 28.74 -1.55
C ALA A 422 -28.07 28.73 -0.04
N ASP A 423 -26.79 28.75 0.33
CA ASP A 423 -26.35 28.73 1.73
C ASP A 423 -26.39 30.12 2.40
N ILE A 424 -26.40 31.20 1.60
CA ILE A 424 -26.46 32.59 2.11
C ILE A 424 -27.91 32.96 2.46
N ASP A 425 -28.87 32.48 1.68
CA ASP A 425 -30.30 32.66 1.93
C ASP A 425 -30.86 31.48 2.76
N GLY A 426 -30.36 31.33 3.99
CA GLY A 426 -30.86 30.35 4.98
C GLY A 426 -32.34 30.50 5.39
N ASP A 427 -33.15 31.25 4.64
CA ASP A 427 -34.58 31.37 4.79
C ASP A 427 -35.28 30.47 3.76
N GLY A 428 -35.64 29.26 4.18
CA GLY A 428 -36.08 28.12 3.35
C GLY A 428 -37.37 28.29 2.53
N ARG A 429 -37.50 29.37 1.76
CA ARG A 429 -38.55 29.56 0.76
C ARG A 429 -38.07 29.08 -0.60
N GLN A 430 -38.38 27.82 -0.88
CA GLN A 430 -38.25 27.19 -2.19
C GLN A 430 -38.98 28.02 -3.27
N SER A 431 -38.23 28.85 -4.00
CA SER A 431 -38.67 29.51 -5.22
C SER A 431 -38.38 28.59 -6.41
N GLU A 432 -39.23 27.58 -6.64
CA GLU A 432 -39.08 26.61 -7.74
C GLU A 432 -39.43 27.17 -9.15
N SER A 433 -39.74 28.46 -9.31
CA SER A 433 -40.43 28.95 -10.52
C SER A 433 -39.61 29.73 -11.57
N LEU A 434 -38.27 29.79 -11.51
CA LEU A 434 -37.47 30.61 -12.46
C LEU A 434 -36.53 29.84 -13.41
N SER A 435 -36.68 28.52 -13.57
CA SER A 435 -35.71 27.69 -14.30
C SER A 435 -35.81 27.69 -15.85
N SER A 436 -36.68 28.47 -16.49
CA SER A 436 -37.15 28.11 -17.85
C SER A 436 -36.87 29.04 -19.04
N SER A 437 -36.13 30.17 -18.96
CA SER A 437 -35.99 31.02 -20.16
C SER A 437 -34.72 31.83 -20.40
N LEU A 438 -33.60 31.57 -19.72
CA LEU A 438 -32.34 32.21 -20.11
C LEU A 438 -31.74 31.48 -21.33
N SER A 439 -32.17 31.88 -22.52
CA SER A 439 -31.60 31.45 -23.80
C SER A 439 -30.22 32.08 -23.98
N PHE A 440 -29.22 31.53 -23.30
CA PHE A 440 -27.84 31.97 -23.45
C PHE A 440 -27.27 31.52 -24.81
N PRO A 441 -26.28 32.25 -25.37
CA PRO A 441 -25.57 31.82 -26.56
C PRO A 441 -25.02 30.40 -26.38
N ILE A 442 -25.31 29.54 -27.36
CA ILE A 442 -25.01 28.11 -27.31
C ILE A 442 -23.49 27.94 -27.36
N LEU A 443 -22.85 27.66 -26.22
CA LEU A 443 -21.46 27.21 -26.19
C LEU A 443 -21.34 25.92 -27.02
N PRO A 444 -20.26 25.75 -27.80
CA PRO A 444 -20.02 24.51 -28.53
C PRO A 444 -19.85 23.34 -27.54
N GLU A 445 -20.28 22.16 -27.95
CA GLU A 445 -20.20 20.95 -27.12
C GLU A 445 -18.77 20.46 -26.91
N LEU A 446 -17.93 20.67 -27.92
CA LEU A 446 -16.51 20.34 -27.93
C LEU A 446 -15.70 21.61 -28.21
N TYR A 447 -14.49 21.64 -27.68
CA TYR A 447 -13.53 22.71 -27.96
C TYR A 447 -13.33 22.93 -29.47
N GLN A 448 -13.34 24.19 -29.89
CA GLN A 448 -13.04 24.60 -31.26
C GLN A 448 -11.93 25.66 -31.26
N PRO A 449 -10.68 25.31 -31.61
CA PRO A 449 -9.54 26.21 -31.42
C PRO A 449 -9.66 27.53 -32.17
N HIS A 450 -10.28 27.49 -33.35
CA HIS A 450 -10.49 28.68 -34.16
C HIS A 450 -11.47 29.66 -33.53
N VAL A 451 -12.49 29.19 -32.79
CA VAL A 451 -13.49 30.03 -32.10
C VAL A 451 -12.88 30.69 -30.87
N ALA A 452 -12.12 29.94 -30.07
CA ALA A 452 -11.40 30.48 -28.92
C ALA A 452 -10.39 31.55 -29.38
N MET A 453 -9.58 31.24 -30.39
CA MET A 453 -8.59 32.17 -30.95
C MET A 453 -9.20 33.39 -31.63
N SER A 454 -10.31 33.26 -32.36
CA SER A 454 -10.98 34.41 -32.98
C SER A 454 -11.55 35.34 -31.93
N THR A 455 -12.18 34.80 -30.89
CA THR A 455 -12.73 35.55 -29.77
C THR A 455 -11.61 36.27 -29.00
N PHE A 456 -10.49 35.59 -28.73
CA PHE A 456 -9.32 36.19 -28.11
C PHE A 456 -8.70 37.32 -28.93
N ARG A 457 -8.55 37.14 -30.25
CA ARG A 457 -8.06 38.22 -31.14
C ARG A 457 -9.01 39.40 -31.19
N CYS A 458 -10.32 39.15 -31.23
CA CYS A 458 -11.35 40.19 -31.20
C CYS A 458 -11.25 41.00 -29.90
N TRP A 459 -11.09 40.34 -28.76
CA TRP A 459 -10.85 40.98 -27.47
C TRP A 459 -9.58 41.85 -27.50
N GLN A 460 -8.43 41.31 -27.93
CA GLN A 460 -7.18 42.09 -28.00
C GLN A 460 -7.26 43.28 -28.96
N GLU A 461 -7.92 43.12 -30.11
CA GLU A 461 -8.09 44.20 -31.07
C GLU A 461 -8.98 45.31 -30.51
N THR A 462 -10.00 44.95 -29.74
CA THR A 462 -10.84 45.92 -29.04
C THR A 462 -10.05 46.69 -27.99
N ILE A 463 -9.15 46.03 -27.24
CA ILE A 463 -8.23 46.71 -26.34
C ILE A 463 -7.31 47.65 -27.12
N ARG A 464 -6.74 47.23 -28.26
CA ARG A 464 -5.90 48.12 -29.10
C ARG A 464 -6.67 49.36 -29.54
N ASN A 465 -7.92 49.21 -29.95
CA ASN A 465 -8.75 50.34 -30.39
C ASN A 465 -9.10 51.31 -29.24
N ILE A 466 -9.41 50.77 -28.05
CA ILE A 466 -9.77 51.57 -26.87
C ILE A 466 -8.53 52.24 -26.24
N ALA A 467 -7.41 51.51 -26.15
CA ALA A 467 -6.21 51.91 -25.42
C ALA A 467 -5.19 52.66 -26.30
N PHE A 468 -5.01 52.22 -27.55
CA PHE A 468 -3.93 52.64 -28.44
C PHE A 468 -4.47 52.90 -29.86
N PRO A 469 -5.39 53.87 -30.04
CA PRO A 469 -5.97 54.15 -31.35
C PRO A 469 -4.86 54.42 -32.37
N SER A 470 -4.74 53.50 -33.33
CA SER A 470 -3.70 53.55 -34.35
C SER A 470 -4.01 54.73 -35.26
N GLY A 471 -3.29 55.84 -35.09
CA GLY A 471 -3.42 57.04 -35.93
C GLY A 471 -2.91 56.83 -37.36
N VAL A 472 -3.39 55.79 -38.03
CA VAL A 472 -2.97 55.41 -39.37
C VAL A 472 -3.64 56.34 -40.38
N GLY A 473 -2.94 57.45 -40.61
CA GLY A 473 -2.57 57.93 -41.94
C GLY A 473 -3.62 58.69 -42.73
N GLY A 474 -3.43 60.01 -42.85
CA GLY A 474 -3.87 60.75 -44.04
C GLY A 474 -4.41 62.16 -43.77
N ASP A 475 -3.48 63.10 -43.67
CA ASP A 475 -3.62 64.51 -44.06
C ASP A 475 -4.63 65.44 -43.36
N SER A 476 -4.01 66.25 -42.50
CA SER A 476 -4.20 67.71 -42.39
C SER A 476 -5.54 68.25 -41.91
N SER A 477 -5.48 68.68 -40.65
CA SER A 477 -6.21 69.79 -40.05
C SER A 477 -7.59 69.48 -39.45
N SER A 478 -7.67 69.76 -38.15
CA SER A 478 -8.84 70.35 -37.48
C SER A 478 -9.86 69.48 -36.74
N VAL A 479 -9.48 68.33 -36.18
CA VAL A 479 -10.09 67.92 -34.89
C VAL A 479 -9.01 67.35 -33.97
N ALA A 480 -8.48 68.20 -33.10
CA ALA A 480 -7.64 67.76 -32.01
C ALA A 480 -8.47 66.91 -31.04
N GLY A 481 -7.97 65.72 -30.70
CA GLY A 481 -8.02 65.30 -29.30
C GLY A 481 -9.06 64.29 -28.85
N VAL A 482 -9.64 63.46 -29.72
CA VAL A 482 -10.29 62.23 -29.21
C VAL A 482 -9.20 61.19 -28.99
N GLY A 483 -8.43 61.36 -27.91
CA GLY A 483 -7.61 60.28 -27.39
C GLY A 483 -8.50 59.09 -27.02
N GLY A 484 -8.01 57.86 -27.15
CA GLY A 484 -8.79 56.68 -26.74
C GLY A 484 -9.28 56.82 -25.29
N ILE A 485 -10.36 56.12 -24.94
CA ILE A 485 -11.04 56.25 -23.63
C ILE A 485 -10.03 56.06 -22.47
N LEU A 486 -9.06 55.13 -22.62
CA LEU A 486 -8.04 54.88 -21.59
C LEU A 486 -6.85 55.87 -21.60
N SER A 487 -6.76 56.76 -22.59
CA SER A 487 -5.64 57.70 -22.72
C SER A 487 -5.57 58.72 -21.57
N VAL A 488 -6.72 59.06 -20.97
CA VAL A 488 -6.80 59.91 -19.78
C VAL A 488 -6.19 59.18 -18.59
N LEU A 489 -6.57 57.93 -18.36
CA LEU A 489 -5.99 57.09 -17.31
C LEU A 489 -4.50 56.86 -17.52
N PHE A 490 -4.02 56.63 -18.74
CA PHE A 490 -2.58 56.42 -19.01
C PHE A 490 -1.72 57.65 -18.76
N LYS A 491 -2.26 58.85 -18.98
CA LYS A 491 -1.54 60.10 -18.67
C LYS A 491 -1.42 60.30 -17.16
N ARG A 492 -2.46 59.93 -16.41
CA ARG A 492 -2.52 60.10 -14.96
C ARG A 492 -1.77 58.98 -14.21
N PHE A 493 -1.87 57.76 -14.70
CA PHE A 493 -1.29 56.55 -14.12
C PHE A 493 -0.45 55.79 -15.17
N PRO A 494 0.80 56.21 -15.42
CA PRO A 494 1.68 55.56 -16.38
C PRO A 494 1.86 54.04 -16.22
N PRO A 495 1.86 53.45 -15.00
CA PRO A 495 1.92 51.99 -14.82
C PRO A 495 0.78 51.24 -15.53
N LEU A 496 -0.44 51.79 -15.55
CA LEU A 496 -1.58 51.16 -16.24
C LEU A 496 -1.31 50.96 -17.72
N ARG A 497 -0.58 51.88 -18.37
CA ARG A 497 -0.23 51.74 -19.78
C ARG A 497 0.63 50.50 -20.02
N GLN A 498 1.58 50.24 -19.11
CA GLN A 498 2.47 49.09 -19.20
C GLN A 498 1.71 47.79 -18.94
N ILE A 499 0.82 47.79 -17.94
CA ILE A 499 -0.02 46.64 -17.60
C ILE A 499 -1.01 46.31 -18.73
N VAL A 500 -1.68 47.30 -19.32
CA VAL A 500 -2.59 47.08 -20.46
C VAL A 500 -1.84 46.64 -21.72
N SER A 501 -0.56 47.03 -21.89
CA SER A 501 0.27 46.53 -22.99
C SER A 501 0.45 45.01 -22.93
N ILE A 502 0.54 44.45 -21.72
CA ILE A 502 0.64 42.98 -21.50
C ILE A 502 -0.62 42.28 -22.00
N LEU A 503 -1.81 42.81 -21.70
CA LEU A 503 -3.10 42.23 -22.16
C LEU A 503 -3.18 42.12 -23.70
N VAL A 504 -2.53 43.06 -24.40
CA VAL A 504 -2.44 43.11 -25.87
C VAL A 504 -1.39 42.15 -26.44
N GLY A 505 -0.66 41.45 -25.57
CA GLY A 505 0.41 40.50 -25.91
C GLY A 505 1.78 41.15 -26.09
N SER A 506 1.94 42.41 -25.69
CA SER A 506 3.20 43.15 -25.79
C SER A 506 3.85 43.34 -24.41
N THR A 507 5.00 42.72 -24.19
CA THR A 507 5.74 42.89 -22.92
C THR A 507 6.61 44.15 -22.98
N PRO A 508 6.38 45.16 -22.12
CA PRO A 508 7.26 46.32 -22.01
C PRO A 508 8.69 45.93 -21.62
N PRO A 509 9.73 46.61 -22.13
CA PRO A 509 11.13 46.30 -21.79
C PRO A 509 11.40 46.33 -20.28
N SER A 510 10.74 47.22 -19.53
CA SER A 510 10.82 47.35 -18.06
C SER A 510 10.34 46.12 -17.29
N ILE A 511 9.53 45.27 -17.93
CA ILE A 511 8.96 44.04 -17.36
C ILE A 511 9.61 42.81 -18.00
N ALA A 512 10.13 42.95 -19.21
CA ALA A 512 10.84 41.89 -19.91
C ALA A 512 12.24 41.59 -19.33
N GLU A 513 12.75 42.44 -18.43
CA GLU A 513 14.02 42.21 -17.76
C GLU A 513 13.94 40.97 -16.84
N PRO A 514 14.86 40.01 -17.00
CA PRO A 514 14.77 38.67 -16.40
C PRO A 514 14.89 38.65 -14.87
N SER A 515 15.28 39.76 -14.24
CA SER A 515 15.31 39.90 -12.79
C SER A 515 13.92 40.12 -12.19
N SER A 516 12.98 40.70 -12.95
CA SER A 516 11.72 41.21 -12.39
C SER A 516 10.60 40.17 -12.28
N LEU A 517 10.71 39.05 -13.00
CA LEU A 517 9.67 38.01 -13.06
C LEU A 517 10.27 36.63 -12.84
N GLU A 518 9.55 35.78 -12.11
CA GLU A 518 9.86 34.35 -12.05
C GLU A 518 9.68 33.71 -13.43
N TRP A 519 10.39 32.60 -13.69
CA TRP A 519 10.29 31.92 -14.99
C TRP A 519 8.86 31.45 -15.28
N SER A 520 8.13 31.06 -14.24
CA SER A 520 6.73 30.62 -14.26
C SER A 520 5.80 31.76 -14.66
N ASP A 521 5.98 32.95 -14.08
CA ASP A 521 5.24 34.17 -14.40
C ASP A 521 5.53 34.64 -15.83
N ALA A 522 6.79 34.59 -16.28
CA ALA A 522 7.16 34.90 -17.65
C ALA A 522 6.51 33.93 -18.67
N LEU A 523 6.48 32.63 -18.34
CA LEU A 523 5.81 31.62 -19.14
C LEU A 523 4.28 31.83 -19.13
N LEU A 524 3.67 32.06 -17.98
CA LEU A 524 2.24 32.35 -17.82
C LEU A 524 1.81 33.53 -18.68
N MET A 525 2.52 34.66 -18.59
CA MET A 525 2.24 35.84 -19.40
C MET A 525 2.26 35.51 -20.90
N GLU A 526 3.23 34.69 -21.33
CA GLU A 526 3.31 34.28 -22.73
C GLU A 526 2.13 33.40 -23.15
N LEU A 527 1.81 32.39 -22.34
CA LEU A 527 0.69 31.47 -22.58
C LEU A 527 -0.66 32.19 -22.55
N LEU A 528 -0.83 33.21 -21.71
CA LEU A 528 -2.09 33.94 -21.58
C LEU A 528 -2.31 34.95 -22.69
N TYR A 529 -1.31 35.78 -22.99
CA TYR A 529 -1.52 36.98 -23.79
C TYR A 529 -0.79 36.99 -25.13
N SER A 530 0.36 36.31 -25.23
CA SER A 530 1.16 36.33 -26.46
C SER A 530 0.86 35.15 -27.38
N ARG A 531 0.71 33.94 -26.83
CA ARG A 531 0.58 32.68 -27.58
C ARG A 531 -0.35 31.67 -26.88
N PRO A 532 -1.66 31.95 -26.77
CA PRO A 532 -2.61 31.06 -26.09
C PRO A 532 -2.94 29.76 -26.85
N ASN A 533 -2.52 29.62 -28.11
CA ASN A 533 -2.65 28.38 -28.88
C ASN A 533 -1.26 27.86 -29.29
N ILE A 534 -0.46 27.56 -28.28
CA ILE A 534 0.89 27.00 -28.43
C ILE A 534 0.82 25.47 -28.42
N MET A 535 1.67 24.80 -29.20
CA MET A 535 1.75 23.35 -29.16
C MET A 535 2.45 22.90 -27.87
N PRO A 536 2.08 21.75 -27.28
CA PRO A 536 2.67 21.29 -26.02
C PRO A 536 4.19 21.15 -26.04
N GLU A 537 4.77 20.71 -27.15
CA GLU A 537 6.23 20.58 -27.32
C GLU A 537 6.93 21.95 -27.28
N ASP A 538 6.24 22.97 -27.77
CA ASP A 538 6.72 24.35 -27.71
C ASP A 538 6.61 24.89 -26.27
N ILE A 539 5.59 24.52 -25.48
CA ILE A 539 5.47 24.93 -24.06
C ILE A 539 6.73 24.52 -23.30
N ALA A 540 7.17 23.27 -23.43
CA ALA A 540 8.38 22.77 -22.77
C ALA A 540 9.64 23.56 -23.18
N THR A 541 9.75 23.90 -24.47
CA THR A 541 10.85 24.71 -25.00
C THR A 541 10.82 26.12 -24.43
N ARG A 542 9.65 26.75 -24.31
CA ARG A 542 9.49 28.09 -23.75
C ARG A 542 9.74 28.12 -22.24
N ALA A 543 9.30 27.09 -21.52
CA ALA A 543 9.64 26.91 -20.10
C ALA A 543 11.15 26.84 -19.90
N ARG A 544 11.86 26.00 -20.68
CA ARG A 544 13.32 25.91 -20.65
C ARG A 544 14.01 27.24 -20.95
N VAL A 545 13.51 28.00 -21.94
CA VAL A 545 14.04 29.34 -22.27
C VAL A 545 13.80 30.32 -21.12
N ALA A 546 12.64 30.29 -20.47
CA ALA A 546 12.35 31.13 -19.31
C ALA A 546 13.26 30.78 -18.12
N MET A 547 13.42 29.50 -17.79
CA MET A 547 14.31 29.01 -16.73
C MET A 547 15.77 29.38 -17.00
N SER A 548 16.24 29.23 -18.26
CA SER A 548 17.63 29.54 -18.64
C SER A 548 17.99 31.03 -18.50
N LYS A 549 17.00 31.93 -18.50
CA LYS A 549 17.24 33.36 -18.28
C LYS A 549 17.51 33.69 -16.81
N ARG A 550 17.05 32.85 -15.88
CA ARG A 550 17.23 33.01 -14.43
C ARG A 550 18.60 32.56 -13.94
N SER A 551 19.20 31.55 -14.58
CA SER A 551 20.35 30.79 -14.06
C SER A 551 21.72 31.48 -14.11
N VAL A 552 21.80 32.77 -14.46
CA VAL A 552 23.10 33.46 -14.63
C VAL A 552 23.78 33.81 -13.28
N GLY A 553 23.19 33.52 -12.10
CA GLY A 553 23.82 33.87 -10.82
C GLY A 553 23.39 33.18 -9.52
N GLN A 554 22.45 32.22 -9.51
CA GLN A 554 22.02 31.51 -8.28
C GLN A 554 22.26 30.00 -8.43
N GLY A 555 22.82 29.36 -7.39
CA GLY A 555 23.32 27.98 -7.43
C GLY A 555 22.26 26.86 -7.54
N SER A 556 22.78 25.62 -7.65
CA SER A 556 22.27 24.50 -8.46
C SER A 556 21.09 23.66 -7.95
N GLN A 557 20.38 24.04 -6.88
CA GLN A 557 19.34 23.14 -6.32
C GLN A 557 18.01 23.20 -7.08
N ASN A 558 17.56 24.38 -7.49
CA ASN A 558 16.31 24.53 -8.26
C ASN A 558 16.40 23.92 -9.67
N ASP A 559 17.62 23.77 -10.20
CA ASP A 559 17.86 23.22 -11.54
C ASP A 559 17.26 21.82 -11.71
N THR A 560 17.30 21.00 -10.66
CA THR A 560 16.82 19.62 -10.73
C THR A 560 15.29 19.53 -10.79
N LEU A 561 14.57 20.39 -10.06
CA LEU A 561 13.09 20.48 -10.16
C LEU A 561 12.66 21.00 -11.52
N ASP A 562 13.34 22.04 -11.99
CA ASP A 562 13.11 22.64 -13.30
C ASP A 562 13.36 21.61 -14.41
N GLU A 563 14.37 20.74 -14.27
CA GLU A 563 14.61 19.59 -15.15
C GLU A 563 13.46 18.57 -15.14
N ILE A 564 12.91 18.22 -13.97
CA ILE A 564 11.73 17.33 -13.88
C ILE A 564 10.54 17.95 -14.59
N VAL A 565 10.22 19.21 -14.29
CA VAL A 565 9.09 19.94 -14.90
C VAL A 565 9.23 19.95 -16.41
N VAL A 566 10.41 20.29 -16.92
CA VAL A 566 10.69 20.31 -18.36
C VAL A 566 10.65 18.90 -18.96
N ALA A 567 11.14 17.87 -18.25
CA ALA A 567 11.07 16.49 -18.73
C ALA A 567 9.62 16.00 -18.85
N ILE A 568 8.75 16.32 -17.88
CA ILE A 568 7.32 16.02 -17.93
C ILE A 568 6.67 16.75 -19.12
N MET A 569 6.90 18.06 -19.26
CA MET A 569 6.35 18.85 -20.37
C MET A 569 6.79 18.35 -21.76
N ASN A 570 8.00 17.77 -21.86
CA ASN A 570 8.50 17.15 -23.09
C ASN A 570 7.95 15.74 -23.35
N GLY A 571 7.13 15.18 -22.46
CA GLY A 571 6.64 13.82 -22.61
C GLY A 571 7.64 12.72 -22.20
N ASN A 572 8.78 13.07 -21.57
CA ASN A 572 9.85 12.12 -21.28
C ASN A 572 9.70 11.47 -19.89
N ALA A 573 8.72 10.58 -19.76
CA ALA A 573 8.43 9.87 -18.50
C ALA A 573 9.64 9.12 -17.91
N GLY A 574 10.55 8.60 -18.75
CA GLY A 574 11.75 7.89 -18.29
C GLY A 574 12.72 8.79 -17.52
N GLN A 575 13.01 9.97 -18.07
CA GLN A 575 13.86 10.96 -17.41
C GLN A 575 13.20 11.51 -16.13
N VAL A 576 11.87 11.64 -16.11
CA VAL A 576 11.16 12.06 -14.89
C VAL A 576 11.39 11.09 -13.74
N VAL A 577 11.23 9.79 -14.00
CA VAL A 577 11.48 8.75 -12.99
C VAL A 577 12.94 8.77 -12.54
N GLU A 578 13.88 8.90 -13.49
CA GLU A 578 15.32 8.97 -13.20
C GLU A 578 15.67 10.21 -12.35
N THR A 579 15.21 11.40 -12.73
CA THR A 579 15.50 12.64 -12.03
C THR A 579 14.78 12.70 -10.68
N MET A 580 13.52 12.25 -10.57
CA MET A 580 12.84 12.13 -9.27
C MET A 580 13.60 11.19 -8.33
N PHE A 581 14.07 10.06 -8.84
CA PHE A 581 14.87 9.13 -8.08
C PHE A 581 16.21 9.75 -7.63
N SER A 582 16.86 10.52 -8.50
CA SER A 582 18.09 11.26 -8.20
C SER A 582 17.89 12.37 -7.16
N MET A 583 16.78 13.12 -7.27
CA MET A 583 16.46 14.26 -6.42
C MET A 583 16.01 13.88 -5.02
N CYS A 584 15.00 13.00 -4.94
CA CYS A 584 14.48 12.56 -3.65
C CYS A 584 15.48 11.65 -2.92
N GLY A 585 16.47 11.09 -3.62
CA GLY A 585 17.47 10.20 -3.06
C GLY A 585 18.76 10.85 -2.51
N GLY A 586 18.89 12.19 -2.46
CA GLY A 586 20.22 12.84 -2.41
C GLY A 586 20.64 13.67 -1.18
N SER A 587 19.78 14.45 -0.51
CA SER A 587 20.29 15.56 0.35
C SER A 587 19.54 15.97 1.63
N SER A 588 18.37 15.43 1.98
CA SER A 588 17.68 15.79 3.24
C SER A 588 18.04 14.82 4.38
N GLY A 589 18.81 15.25 5.37
CA GLY A 589 19.38 14.43 6.47
C GLY A 589 18.44 13.65 7.41
N ALA A 590 17.22 13.30 6.99
CA ALA A 590 16.52 12.11 7.48
C ALA A 590 17.31 10.85 7.05
N ALA A 591 17.01 9.66 7.58
CA ALA A 591 17.68 8.39 7.24
C ALA A 591 17.53 7.89 5.77
N LEU A 592 17.36 8.81 4.82
CA LEU A 592 16.85 8.62 3.47
C LEU A 592 17.89 8.91 2.36
N PRO A 593 18.82 9.90 2.48
CA PRO A 593 19.84 10.14 1.44
C PRO A 593 21.23 9.60 1.76
N ALA A 594 21.54 9.25 3.02
CA ALA A 594 22.82 8.61 3.37
C ALA A 594 22.95 7.16 2.85
N THR A 595 21.83 6.53 2.46
CA THR A 595 21.74 5.18 1.91
C THR A 595 21.87 5.12 0.38
N MET A 596 21.90 6.26 -0.32
CA MET A 596 21.86 6.30 -1.79
C MET A 596 23.10 6.88 -2.48
N THR A 597 24.13 7.31 -1.74
CA THR A 597 25.44 7.64 -2.35
C THR A 597 26.23 6.40 -2.82
N SER A 598 25.73 5.17 -2.64
CA SER A 598 26.38 3.95 -3.15
C SER A 598 25.79 3.40 -4.46
N GLN A 599 24.77 4.03 -5.06
CA GLN A 599 24.12 3.60 -6.31
C GLN A 599 24.56 4.36 -7.58
N GLN A 600 25.46 5.34 -7.48
CA GLN A 600 25.85 6.21 -8.61
C GLN A 600 26.80 5.60 -9.65
N MET A 601 26.74 4.29 -9.89
CA MET A 601 27.39 3.65 -11.05
C MET A 601 26.52 2.60 -11.78
N ALA A 602 25.19 2.68 -11.68
CA ALA A 602 24.30 1.74 -12.38
C ALA A 602 23.51 2.34 -13.57
N LEU A 603 23.67 3.63 -13.91
CA LEU A 603 22.94 4.25 -15.04
C LEU A 603 23.84 4.84 -16.15
N VAL A 604 25.16 4.84 -15.98
CA VAL A 604 26.10 5.30 -17.03
C VAL A 604 26.42 4.20 -18.08
N VAL A 605 25.96 2.95 -17.93
CA VAL A 605 26.27 1.87 -18.90
C VAL A 605 25.01 1.25 -19.53
N ALA A 606 24.04 2.10 -19.89
CA ALA A 606 23.06 1.77 -20.94
C ALA A 606 23.42 2.39 -22.30
N ALA A 607 24.61 2.99 -22.42
CA ALA A 607 25.17 3.48 -23.67
C ALA A 607 26.61 2.97 -23.92
N SER A 608 26.87 1.66 -23.83
CA SER A 608 27.86 0.95 -24.69
C SER A 608 28.07 -0.52 -24.31
N THR A 609 28.36 -1.32 -25.34
CA THR A 609 28.67 -2.76 -25.36
C THR A 609 29.91 -3.14 -24.54
N VAL A 610 29.85 -4.20 -23.71
CA VAL A 610 30.88 -5.28 -23.53
C VAL A 610 30.51 -6.24 -22.38
N THR A 611 30.88 -7.51 -22.56
CA THR A 611 30.63 -8.73 -21.77
C THR A 611 31.56 -8.91 -20.55
N ASN A 612 31.02 -9.01 -19.33
CA ASN A 612 31.25 -10.12 -18.38
C ASN A 612 30.53 -9.89 -17.03
N PRO A 613 29.93 -10.92 -16.40
CA PRO A 613 29.21 -10.81 -15.14
C PRO A 613 30.08 -11.30 -13.98
N LEU A 614 30.16 -10.56 -12.87
CA LEU A 614 30.26 -11.11 -11.51
C LEU A 614 30.41 -9.97 -10.49
N VAL A 615 29.71 -10.15 -9.37
CA VAL A 615 29.80 -9.44 -8.07
C VAL A 615 28.73 -8.34 -7.85
N PHE A 616 27.75 -8.68 -7.00
CA PHE A 616 26.52 -7.96 -6.61
C PHE A 616 26.41 -7.87 -5.07
N LEU A 617 25.57 -6.93 -4.57
CA LEU A 617 25.06 -6.64 -3.18
C LEU A 617 25.61 -5.30 -2.60
N LEU A 618 24.87 -4.33 -2.00
CA LEU A 618 23.55 -4.27 -1.32
C LEU A 618 23.15 -2.78 -0.99
N VAL A 619 21.85 -2.48 -0.70
CA VAL A 619 21.23 -1.34 0.09
C VAL A 619 20.39 -0.23 -0.63
N ARG A 620 19.29 0.21 0.06
CA ARG A 620 17.99 0.83 -0.34
C ARG A 620 17.58 2.05 0.53
N VAL A 621 16.67 2.94 0.05
CA VAL A 621 15.43 3.52 0.68
C VAL A 621 14.86 4.71 -0.15
N ASP A 622 13.51 4.88 -0.15
CA ASP A 622 12.63 5.94 -0.70
C ASP A 622 11.75 5.63 -1.94
N ALA A 623 11.11 4.45 -1.92
CA ALA A 623 10.47 3.88 -3.11
C ALA A 623 8.94 3.91 -3.16
N SER A 624 8.21 4.19 -2.08
CA SER A 624 6.73 4.07 -2.09
C SER A 624 6.04 5.13 -2.95
N LYS A 625 6.38 6.41 -2.75
CA LYS A 625 5.87 7.55 -3.52
C LYS A 625 6.25 7.45 -5.02
N THR A 626 7.52 7.15 -5.29
CA THR A 626 8.04 6.92 -6.64
C THR A 626 7.39 5.70 -7.30
N SER A 627 7.16 4.61 -6.57
CA SER A 627 6.47 3.43 -7.11
C SER A 627 5.01 3.72 -7.46
N LEU A 628 4.28 4.51 -6.67
CA LEU A 628 2.90 4.91 -7.00
C LEU A 628 2.84 5.72 -8.30
N LEU A 629 3.75 6.69 -8.49
CA LEU A 629 3.84 7.44 -9.75
C LEU A 629 4.25 6.55 -10.91
N CYS A 630 5.27 5.70 -10.75
CA CYS A 630 5.68 4.74 -11.78
C CYS A 630 4.54 3.80 -12.17
N ASN A 631 3.70 3.38 -11.21
CA ASN A 631 2.52 2.58 -11.51
C ASN A 631 1.50 3.34 -12.34
N LEU A 632 1.24 4.61 -12.02
CA LEU A 632 0.36 5.46 -12.81
C LEU A 632 0.90 5.63 -14.24
N LEU A 633 2.20 5.83 -14.40
CA LEU A 633 2.87 5.97 -15.71
C LEU A 633 2.90 4.65 -16.50
N VAL A 634 3.07 3.50 -15.84
CA VAL A 634 2.98 2.19 -16.49
C VAL A 634 1.54 1.84 -16.85
N ASP A 635 0.58 2.10 -15.96
CA ASP A 635 -0.86 1.88 -16.22
C ASP A 635 -1.36 2.80 -17.35
N ALA A 636 -0.79 3.99 -17.46
CA ALA A 636 -0.99 4.87 -18.61
C ALA A 636 -0.22 4.41 -19.85
N GLY A 637 0.66 3.42 -19.79
CA GLY A 637 1.49 3.03 -20.94
C GLY A 637 2.51 4.10 -21.38
N CYS A 638 2.77 5.13 -20.56
CA CYS A 638 3.85 6.09 -20.76
C CYS A 638 5.22 5.42 -20.58
N LEU A 639 5.29 4.39 -19.73
CA LEU A 639 6.43 3.51 -19.59
C LEU A 639 6.09 2.17 -20.23
N SER A 640 6.64 1.91 -21.41
CA SER A 640 6.47 0.62 -22.08
C SER A 640 7.30 -0.45 -21.36
N GLN A 641 6.67 -1.55 -20.96
CA GLN A 641 7.43 -2.74 -20.59
C GLN A 641 8.18 -3.21 -21.85
N PRO A 642 9.50 -3.46 -21.80
CA PRO A 642 10.26 -3.91 -22.96
C PRO A 642 9.79 -5.33 -23.34
N HIS A 643 8.78 -5.44 -24.21
CA HIS A 643 8.09 -6.69 -24.55
C HIS A 643 8.95 -7.70 -25.35
N ASP A 644 10.08 -7.29 -25.92
CA ASP A 644 10.75 -8.07 -26.99
C ASP A 644 12.18 -8.57 -26.71
N LEU A 645 12.75 -8.45 -25.50
CA LEU A 645 14.19 -8.72 -25.32
C LEU A 645 14.55 -9.52 -24.07
N SER A 646 14.71 -10.84 -24.26
CA SER A 646 15.39 -11.83 -23.41
C SER A 646 14.82 -12.04 -22.00
N PRO A 647 14.64 -13.31 -21.56
CA PRO A 647 14.11 -13.66 -20.23
C PRO A 647 15.01 -13.25 -19.04
N SER A 648 16.08 -12.49 -19.27
CA SER A 648 17.01 -12.01 -18.25
C SER A 648 16.93 -10.51 -17.95
N LYS A 649 15.92 -9.78 -18.46
CA LYS A 649 15.82 -8.33 -18.22
C LYS A 649 15.03 -8.02 -16.94
N PHE A 650 15.69 -7.26 -16.07
CA PHE A 650 15.14 -6.66 -14.86
C PHE A 650 13.87 -5.85 -15.17
N ASN A 651 12.76 -6.19 -14.52
CA ASN A 651 11.55 -5.38 -14.55
C ASN A 651 11.67 -4.27 -13.49
N ILE A 652 11.96 -3.04 -13.92
CA ILE A 652 12.12 -1.86 -13.05
C ILE A 652 10.88 -1.65 -12.17
N GLN A 653 9.69 -1.91 -12.71
CA GLN A 653 8.45 -1.80 -11.96
C GLN A 653 8.44 -2.76 -10.76
N THR A 654 8.79 -4.03 -11.00
CA THR A 654 8.92 -5.04 -9.93
C THR A 654 9.92 -4.58 -8.87
N GLU A 655 11.09 -4.05 -9.25
CA GLU A 655 12.08 -3.57 -8.26
C GLU A 655 11.53 -2.42 -7.41
N LEU A 656 10.88 -1.44 -8.04
CA LEU A 656 10.27 -0.32 -7.32
C LEU A 656 9.17 -0.80 -6.37
N HIS A 657 8.37 -1.80 -6.76
CA HIS A 657 7.38 -2.40 -5.85
C HIS A 657 8.04 -3.10 -4.66
N LEU A 658 9.09 -3.88 -4.90
CA LEU A 658 9.78 -4.61 -3.84
C LEU A 658 10.43 -3.67 -2.83
N ILE A 659 11.08 -2.60 -3.30
CA ILE A 659 11.70 -1.58 -2.43
C ILE A 659 10.61 -0.79 -1.69
N ALA A 660 9.50 -0.44 -2.36
CA ALA A 660 8.38 0.25 -1.74
C ALA A 660 7.76 -0.57 -0.60
N ALA A 661 7.51 -1.85 -0.84
CA ALA A 661 6.94 -2.74 0.16
C ALA A 661 7.85 -2.88 1.40
N GLU A 662 9.16 -3.03 1.20
CA GLU A 662 10.09 -3.08 2.33
C GLU A 662 10.15 -1.75 3.08
N ALA A 663 10.17 -0.62 2.38
CA ALA A 663 10.15 0.70 3.00
C ALA A 663 8.87 0.91 3.85
N ILE A 664 7.71 0.46 3.34
CA ILE A 664 6.45 0.48 4.10
C ILE A 664 6.58 -0.36 5.37
N VAL A 665 7.04 -1.61 5.27
CA VAL A 665 7.18 -2.50 6.45
C VAL A 665 8.15 -1.91 7.47
N SER A 666 9.29 -1.39 7.01
CA SER A 666 10.31 -0.79 7.88
C SER A 666 9.79 0.47 8.58
N SER A 667 9.18 1.41 7.85
CA SER A 667 8.67 2.67 8.41
C SER A 667 7.61 2.44 9.50
N PHE A 668 6.63 1.57 9.22
CA PHE A 668 5.58 1.25 10.19
C PHE A 668 6.10 0.42 11.36
N SER A 669 7.15 -0.37 11.16
CA SER A 669 7.79 -1.10 12.27
C SER A 669 8.41 -0.16 13.29
N VAL A 670 8.98 0.96 12.85
CA VAL A 670 9.63 1.96 13.70
C VAL A 670 8.61 2.71 14.54
N GLN A 671 7.40 2.89 14.03
CA GLN A 671 6.27 3.48 14.75
C GLN A 671 5.59 2.52 15.74
N GLY A 672 6.02 1.26 15.80
CA GLY A 672 5.31 0.21 16.53
C GLY A 672 3.97 -0.18 15.91
N GLN A 673 3.74 0.16 14.64
CA GLN A 673 2.52 -0.15 13.87
C GLN A 673 2.77 -1.24 12.81
N CYS A 674 3.55 -2.27 13.18
CA CYS A 674 3.98 -3.33 12.26
C CYS A 674 2.81 -4.02 11.53
N ASN A 675 1.67 -4.18 12.20
CA ASN A 675 0.44 -4.76 11.64
C ASN A 675 -0.06 -3.98 10.41
N ILE A 676 -0.09 -2.65 10.50
CA ILE A 676 -0.55 -1.77 9.42
C ILE A 676 0.47 -1.80 8.27
N GLY A 677 1.76 -1.74 8.58
CA GLY A 677 2.83 -1.83 7.59
C GLY A 677 2.81 -3.13 6.78
N VAL A 678 2.69 -4.27 7.46
CA VAL A 678 2.58 -5.60 6.82
C VAL A 678 1.34 -5.67 5.94
N ARG A 679 0.17 -5.27 6.47
CA ARG A 679 -1.08 -5.29 5.71
C ARG A 679 -0.98 -4.43 4.45
N MET A 680 -0.50 -3.19 4.56
CA MET A 680 -0.33 -2.30 3.41
C MET A 680 0.67 -2.82 2.39
N ALA A 681 1.79 -3.39 2.83
CA ALA A 681 2.78 -3.96 1.92
C ALA A 681 2.22 -5.16 1.16
N VAL A 682 1.46 -6.04 1.84
CA VAL A 682 0.76 -7.16 1.20
C VAL A 682 -0.31 -6.64 0.25
N ASP A 683 -1.20 -5.74 0.67
CA ASP A 683 -2.23 -5.12 -0.17
C ASP A 683 -1.65 -4.46 -1.43
N PHE A 684 -0.51 -3.80 -1.28
CA PHE A 684 0.21 -3.13 -2.36
C PHE A 684 0.80 -4.11 -3.38
N LEU A 685 1.44 -5.19 -2.90
CA LEU A 685 2.11 -6.19 -3.74
C LEU A 685 1.15 -7.23 -4.33
N LEU A 686 0.09 -7.60 -3.60
CA LEU A 686 -0.75 -8.76 -3.90
C LEU A 686 -1.24 -8.79 -5.35
N PRO A 687 -1.71 -7.68 -5.94
CA PRO A 687 -2.27 -7.74 -7.30
C PRO A 687 -1.21 -7.89 -8.40
N TYR A 688 0.08 -7.76 -8.06
CA TYR A 688 1.20 -8.10 -8.92
C TYR A 688 1.72 -9.52 -8.72
N SER A 689 1.28 -10.21 -7.66
CA SER A 689 1.61 -11.61 -7.38
C SER A 689 0.59 -12.60 -7.91
N LEU A 690 -0.62 -12.13 -8.29
CA LEU A 690 -1.72 -13.00 -8.70
C LEU A 690 -1.34 -13.76 -9.97
N PRO A 691 -1.39 -15.10 -9.95
CA PRO A 691 -1.12 -15.89 -11.13
C PRO A 691 -2.13 -15.67 -12.24
N LYS A 692 -1.65 -15.18 -13.40
CA LYS A 692 -2.47 -14.98 -14.59
C LYS A 692 -2.48 -16.27 -15.39
N ARG A 693 -3.67 -16.86 -15.56
CA ARG A 693 -3.86 -17.96 -16.51
C ARG A 693 -3.88 -17.35 -17.91
N VAL A 694 -2.78 -17.49 -18.64
CA VAL A 694 -2.75 -17.10 -20.04
C VAL A 694 -3.60 -18.11 -20.80
N GLU A 695 -4.72 -17.66 -21.36
CA GLU A 695 -5.48 -18.48 -22.30
C GLU A 695 -4.58 -18.71 -23.52
N SER A 696 -4.03 -19.92 -23.62
CA SER A 696 -3.22 -20.29 -24.78
C SER A 696 -4.11 -20.19 -26.02
N VAL A 697 -3.90 -19.15 -26.83
CA VAL A 697 -4.59 -18.98 -28.11
C VAL A 697 -4.36 -20.25 -28.91
N THR A 698 -5.43 -21.00 -29.14
CA THR A 698 -5.40 -22.35 -29.67
C THR A 698 -5.08 -22.29 -31.16
N THR A 699 -3.82 -22.12 -31.52
CA THR A 699 -3.34 -22.37 -32.88
C THR A 699 -3.34 -23.90 -33.06
N GLY A 700 -4.38 -24.39 -33.73
CA GLY A 700 -4.79 -25.79 -33.69
C GLY A 700 -3.67 -26.80 -33.92
N ILE A 701 -3.60 -27.81 -33.02
CA ILE A 701 -3.67 -29.26 -33.34
C ILE A 701 -3.26 -30.16 -32.14
N THR A 702 -2.74 -29.65 -31.02
CA THR A 702 -2.44 -30.52 -29.86
C THR A 702 -2.92 -29.92 -28.53
N LEU A 703 -3.96 -30.54 -27.96
CA LEU A 703 -4.46 -30.32 -26.60
C LEU A 703 -3.42 -30.82 -25.57
N THR A 704 -2.34 -30.08 -25.35
CA THR A 704 -1.52 -30.25 -24.15
C THR A 704 -2.05 -29.32 -23.08
N THR A 705 -2.65 -29.88 -22.03
CA THR A 705 -3.35 -29.20 -20.91
C THR A 705 -2.45 -28.40 -19.96
N ASN A 706 -1.28 -27.95 -20.41
CA ASN A 706 -0.36 -27.17 -19.58
C ASN A 706 -0.70 -25.69 -19.75
N CYS A 707 -1.67 -25.20 -18.97
CA CYS A 707 -1.85 -23.76 -18.79
C CYS A 707 -0.57 -23.21 -18.14
N GLU A 708 0.22 -22.47 -18.90
CA GLU A 708 1.35 -21.73 -18.36
C GLU A 708 0.80 -20.61 -17.47
N ILE A 709 1.14 -20.70 -16.18
CA ILE A 709 0.74 -19.73 -15.18
C ILE A 709 1.83 -18.67 -15.13
N ASP A 710 1.53 -17.47 -15.61
CA ASP A 710 2.46 -16.34 -15.59
C ASP A 710 2.27 -15.53 -14.30
N TYR A 711 3.31 -15.47 -13.47
CA TYR A 711 3.35 -14.63 -12.27
C TYR A 711 4.80 -14.25 -11.94
N GLU A 712 4.99 -13.10 -11.29
CA GLU A 712 6.31 -12.65 -10.86
C GLU A 712 6.69 -13.31 -9.51
N PRO A 713 7.57 -14.33 -9.51
CA PRO A 713 7.83 -15.13 -8.31
C PRO A 713 8.51 -14.32 -7.20
N ARG A 714 9.21 -13.24 -7.56
CA ARG A 714 9.89 -12.37 -6.60
C ARG A 714 8.93 -11.57 -5.74
N ILE A 715 7.79 -11.15 -6.31
CA ILE A 715 6.74 -10.43 -5.57
C ILE A 715 6.05 -11.41 -4.61
N ALA A 716 5.71 -12.61 -5.07
CA ALA A 716 5.13 -13.64 -4.20
C ALA A 716 6.10 -14.01 -3.05
N ALA A 717 7.40 -14.12 -3.33
CA ALA A 717 8.42 -14.36 -2.32
C ALA A 717 8.55 -13.21 -1.32
N MET A 718 8.42 -11.95 -1.76
CA MET A 718 8.43 -10.80 -0.85
C MET A 718 7.18 -10.77 0.04
N ILE A 719 5.99 -11.05 -0.50
CA ILE A 719 4.77 -11.17 0.31
C ILE A 719 4.95 -12.28 1.35
N ALA A 720 5.43 -13.45 0.93
CA ALA A 720 5.69 -14.58 1.82
C ALA A 720 6.70 -14.21 2.91
N HIS A 721 7.77 -13.50 2.55
CA HIS A 721 8.78 -13.00 3.48
C HIS A 721 8.16 -12.05 4.50
N VAL A 722 7.42 -11.03 4.06
CA VAL A 722 6.77 -10.03 4.94
C VAL A 722 5.78 -10.70 5.90
N LEU A 723 4.97 -11.64 5.42
CA LEU A 723 4.03 -12.42 6.24
C LEU A 723 4.74 -13.32 7.26
N SER A 724 5.81 -14.00 6.86
CA SER A 724 6.53 -14.95 7.72
C SER A 724 7.25 -14.27 8.89
N HIS A 725 7.57 -12.98 8.77
CA HIS A 725 8.18 -12.20 9.85
C HIS A 725 7.15 -11.58 10.80
N ARG A 726 5.85 -11.70 10.53
CA ARG A 726 4.80 -11.16 11.38
C ARG A 726 4.21 -12.25 12.27
N SER A 727 4.35 -12.06 13.59
CA SER A 727 3.56 -12.76 14.60
C SER A 727 2.32 -11.93 14.94
N PRO A 728 1.13 -12.22 14.38
CA PRO A 728 -0.07 -11.43 14.64
C PRO A 728 -0.46 -11.42 16.11
N ASP A 729 -0.72 -10.23 16.64
CA ASP A 729 -0.99 -9.99 18.06
C ASP A 729 -2.44 -10.37 18.41
N THR A 730 -3.34 -10.23 17.43
CA THR A 730 -4.78 -10.51 17.59
C THR A 730 -5.28 -11.53 16.57
N ASP A 731 -6.39 -12.19 16.92
CA ASP A 731 -7.07 -13.11 16.00
C ASP A 731 -7.67 -12.40 14.80
N SER A 732 -8.17 -11.18 14.99
CA SER A 732 -8.69 -10.36 13.90
C SER A 732 -7.60 -10.02 12.89
N GLU A 733 -6.41 -9.63 13.35
CA GLU A 733 -5.28 -9.36 12.46
C GLU A 733 -4.88 -10.60 11.66
N ALA A 734 -4.78 -11.75 12.31
CA ALA A 734 -4.43 -12.99 11.63
C ALA A 734 -5.50 -13.37 10.57
N ARG A 735 -6.79 -13.23 10.89
CA ARG A 735 -7.88 -13.49 9.93
C ARG A 735 -7.83 -12.52 8.75
N ASP A 736 -7.63 -11.23 9.00
CA ASP A 736 -7.53 -10.20 7.96
C ASP A 736 -6.38 -10.51 6.98
N LEU A 737 -5.19 -10.87 7.49
CA LEU A 737 -4.03 -11.21 6.65
C LEU A 737 -4.25 -12.51 5.83
N LEU A 738 -4.88 -13.52 6.42
CA LEU A 738 -5.26 -14.75 5.71
C LEU A 738 -6.29 -14.48 4.62
N GLN A 739 -7.33 -13.71 4.93
CA GLN A 739 -8.39 -13.34 3.99
C GLN A 739 -7.83 -12.52 2.82
N LEU A 740 -6.89 -11.62 3.10
CA LEU A 740 -6.22 -10.84 2.07
C LEU A 740 -5.47 -11.74 1.07
N CYS A 741 -4.81 -12.78 1.56
CA CYS A 741 -4.01 -13.68 0.72
C CYS A 741 -4.82 -14.81 0.05
N GLU A 742 -6.08 -15.00 0.44
CA GLU A 742 -6.90 -16.16 0.03
C GLU A 742 -7.03 -16.29 -1.49
N GLU A 743 -7.23 -15.18 -2.21
CA GLU A 743 -7.35 -15.20 -3.68
C GLU A 743 -6.04 -15.66 -4.33
N ALA A 744 -4.88 -15.21 -3.85
CA ALA A 744 -3.58 -15.59 -4.39
C ALA A 744 -3.25 -17.06 -4.14
N VAL A 745 -3.60 -17.58 -2.95
CA VAL A 745 -3.46 -19.00 -2.60
C VAL A 745 -4.35 -19.86 -3.49
N ARG A 746 -5.62 -19.48 -3.64
CA ARG A 746 -6.60 -20.17 -4.51
C ARG A 746 -6.16 -20.19 -5.98
N LEU A 747 -5.45 -19.16 -6.43
CA LEU A 747 -4.93 -19.08 -7.80
C LEU A 747 -3.64 -19.88 -8.03
N GLY A 748 -2.98 -20.40 -6.99
CA GLY A 748 -1.81 -21.26 -7.18
C GLY A 748 -0.53 -20.81 -6.49
N SER A 749 -0.51 -19.72 -5.71
CA SER A 749 0.73 -19.17 -5.15
C SER A 749 1.23 -19.96 -3.93
N VAL A 750 2.19 -20.87 -4.16
CA VAL A 750 2.79 -21.71 -3.10
C VAL A 750 3.50 -20.90 -2.02
N PRO A 751 4.39 -19.92 -2.33
CA PRO A 751 5.12 -19.22 -1.28
C PRO A 751 4.19 -18.47 -0.32
N ILE A 752 3.09 -17.91 -0.86
CA ILE A 752 2.09 -17.19 -0.06
C ILE A 752 1.30 -18.18 0.80
N ALA A 753 0.94 -19.35 0.27
CA ALA A 753 0.25 -20.39 1.03
C ALA A 753 1.07 -20.87 2.23
N ASP A 754 2.37 -21.13 2.03
CA ASP A 754 3.29 -21.55 3.09
C ASP A 754 3.47 -20.47 4.18
N ALA A 755 3.53 -19.20 3.78
CA ALA A 755 3.60 -18.08 4.72
C ALA A 755 2.29 -17.90 5.51
N CYS A 756 1.14 -18.10 4.86
CA CYS A 756 -0.17 -18.10 5.52
C CYS A 756 -0.31 -19.26 6.51
N GLU A 757 0.18 -20.45 6.16
CA GLU A 757 0.27 -21.59 7.08
C GLU A 757 1.11 -21.23 8.30
N THR A 758 2.29 -20.65 8.08
CA THR A 758 3.20 -20.22 9.16
C THR A 758 2.55 -19.18 10.07
N LEU A 759 1.78 -18.25 9.51
CA LEU A 759 1.02 -17.24 10.25
C LEU A 759 -0.05 -17.89 11.14
N ALA A 760 -0.86 -18.80 10.59
CA ALA A 760 -1.87 -19.54 11.36
C ALA A 760 -1.20 -20.39 12.46
N PHE A 761 -0.09 -21.06 12.13
CA PHE A 761 0.72 -21.84 13.06
C PHE A 761 1.26 -21.01 14.23
N SER A 762 1.71 -19.78 13.98
CA SER A 762 2.18 -18.86 15.03
C SER A 762 1.08 -18.52 16.05
N ARG A 763 -0.17 -18.31 15.60
CA ARG A 763 -1.32 -18.12 16.49
C ARG A 763 -1.64 -19.38 17.28
N ALA A 764 -1.57 -20.56 16.66
CA ALA A 764 -1.77 -21.82 17.36
C ALA A 764 -0.75 -22.00 18.50
N ILE A 765 0.54 -21.69 18.26
CA ILE A 765 1.59 -21.69 19.31
C ILE A 765 1.27 -20.71 20.44
N HIS A 766 0.79 -19.50 20.12
CA HIS A 766 0.41 -18.52 21.13
C HIS A 766 -0.71 -19.07 22.05
N TYR A 767 -1.74 -19.70 21.49
CA TYR A 767 -2.82 -20.30 22.29
C TYR A 767 -2.37 -21.52 23.09
N ARG A 768 -1.46 -22.32 22.53
CA ARG A 768 -0.80 -23.41 23.25
C ARG A 768 -0.06 -22.91 24.48
N ALA A 769 0.71 -21.84 24.35
CA ALA A 769 1.44 -21.24 25.47
C ALA A 769 0.50 -20.77 26.60
N ASN A 770 -0.72 -20.38 26.24
CA ASN A 770 -1.77 -19.95 27.17
C ASN A 770 -2.70 -21.08 27.64
N GLY A 771 -2.53 -22.32 27.14
CA GLY A 771 -3.35 -23.47 27.51
C GLY A 771 -4.80 -23.43 26.99
N ILE A 772 -5.07 -22.69 25.92
CA ILE A 772 -6.40 -22.57 25.31
C ILE A 772 -6.47 -23.47 24.07
N HIS A 773 -6.80 -24.74 24.28
CA HIS A 773 -6.66 -25.77 23.25
C HIS A 773 -7.68 -25.68 22.11
N SER A 774 -8.90 -25.22 22.36
CA SER A 774 -9.91 -25.03 21.30
C SER A 774 -9.46 -24.01 20.25
N CYS A 775 -8.88 -22.89 20.69
CA CYS A 775 -8.30 -21.89 19.79
C CYS A 775 -7.01 -22.38 19.11
N GLU A 776 -6.17 -23.16 19.81
CA GLU A 776 -5.00 -23.82 19.22
C GLU A 776 -5.42 -24.69 18.02
N VAL A 777 -6.45 -25.53 18.20
CA VAL A 777 -7.00 -26.39 17.15
C VAL A 777 -7.58 -25.59 16.00
N TYR A 778 -8.43 -24.60 16.29
CA TYR A 778 -8.99 -23.73 15.25
C TYR A 778 -7.92 -23.16 14.32
N TRP A 779 -6.82 -22.65 14.88
CA TRP A 779 -5.74 -22.07 14.09
C TRP A 779 -4.91 -23.10 13.32
N PHE A 780 -4.71 -24.32 13.86
CA PHE A 780 -4.13 -25.42 13.09
C PHE A 780 -5.00 -25.81 11.89
N LEU A 781 -6.31 -25.96 12.11
CA LEU A 781 -7.27 -26.30 11.06
C LEU A 781 -7.32 -25.22 9.98
N ARG A 782 -7.31 -23.95 10.38
CA ARG A 782 -7.27 -22.84 9.42
C ARG A 782 -5.98 -22.84 8.58
N GLY A 783 -4.83 -23.15 9.17
CA GLY A 783 -3.57 -23.31 8.43
C GLY A 783 -3.64 -24.44 7.40
N MET A 784 -4.23 -25.58 7.78
CA MET A 784 -4.45 -26.71 6.87
C MET A 784 -5.46 -26.38 5.76
N GLU A 785 -6.53 -25.66 6.10
CA GLU A 785 -7.56 -25.21 5.15
C GLU A 785 -6.96 -24.33 4.06
N VAL A 786 -6.14 -23.34 4.44
CA VAL A 786 -5.46 -22.44 3.50
C VAL A 786 -4.58 -23.23 2.51
N LEU A 787 -3.79 -24.18 3.00
CA LEU A 787 -3.01 -25.06 2.11
C LEU A 787 -3.89 -25.93 1.20
N SER A 788 -5.08 -26.32 1.67
CA SER A 788 -6.02 -27.15 0.90
C SER A 788 -6.66 -26.41 -0.28
N LEU A 789 -6.73 -25.07 -0.21
CA LEU A 789 -7.21 -24.23 -1.31
C LEU A 789 -6.28 -24.29 -2.52
N TRP A 790 -4.99 -24.49 -2.31
CA TRP A 790 -3.98 -24.59 -3.37
C TRP A 790 -3.96 -25.96 -4.06
N LEU A 791 -4.14 -27.04 -3.29
CA LEU A 791 -3.99 -28.40 -3.82
C LEU A 791 -5.23 -28.84 -4.62
N PRO A 792 -5.03 -29.46 -5.82
CA PRO A 792 -6.09 -30.18 -6.50
C PRO A 792 -6.75 -31.19 -5.54
N PRO A 793 -8.07 -31.46 -5.66
CA PRO A 793 -8.79 -32.37 -4.77
C PRO A 793 -8.06 -33.71 -4.56
N ASP A 794 -7.49 -34.25 -5.65
CA ASP A 794 -6.77 -35.52 -5.67
C ASP A 794 -5.44 -35.50 -4.89
N ARG A 795 -4.87 -34.31 -4.68
CA ARG A 795 -3.62 -34.10 -3.94
C ARG A 795 -3.82 -33.55 -2.53
N ARG A 796 -5.05 -33.17 -2.14
CA ARG A 796 -5.37 -32.71 -0.77
C ARG A 796 -5.01 -33.74 0.30
N ARG A 797 -5.01 -35.05 -0.02
CA ARG A 797 -4.57 -36.08 0.94
C ARG A 797 -3.07 -36.00 1.30
N ARG A 798 -2.26 -35.29 0.51
CA ARG A 798 -0.82 -35.06 0.73
C ARG A 798 -0.51 -33.63 1.22
N LEU A 799 -1.44 -33.06 2.00
CA LEU A 799 -1.36 -31.70 2.56
C LEU A 799 -0.13 -31.44 3.46
N GLY A 800 0.22 -30.15 3.56
CA GLY A 800 1.46 -29.59 4.10
C GLY A 800 2.00 -30.23 5.37
N PHE A 801 3.30 -30.47 5.36
CA PHE A 801 4.00 -31.32 6.33
C PHE A 801 4.10 -30.71 7.73
N ALA A 802 3.94 -29.39 7.88
CA ALA A 802 4.17 -28.70 9.14
C ALA A 802 2.92 -28.66 10.03
N SER A 803 1.85 -27.99 9.62
CA SER A 803 0.61 -27.86 10.42
C SER A 803 -0.06 -29.20 10.64
N ARG A 804 -0.11 -30.04 9.60
CA ARG A 804 -0.65 -31.41 9.73
C ARG A 804 0.13 -32.19 10.78
N ARG A 805 1.47 -32.22 10.69
CA ARG A 805 2.30 -32.95 11.66
C ARG A 805 2.13 -32.41 13.09
N HIS A 806 1.97 -31.10 13.26
CA HIS A 806 1.77 -30.52 14.60
C HIS A 806 0.37 -30.79 15.14
N PHE A 807 -0.64 -30.78 14.27
CA PHE A 807 -1.99 -31.20 14.59
C PHE A 807 -2.06 -32.69 14.96
N ASP A 808 -1.38 -33.56 14.19
CA ASP A 808 -1.25 -34.99 14.48
C ASP A 808 -0.59 -35.19 15.86
N VAL A 809 0.51 -34.46 16.13
CA VAL A 809 1.19 -34.47 17.44
C VAL A 809 0.30 -33.93 18.57
N LEU A 810 -0.56 -32.93 18.32
CA LEU A 810 -1.50 -32.41 19.31
C LEU A 810 -2.58 -33.45 19.64
N CYS A 811 -3.18 -34.08 18.61
CA CYS A 811 -4.17 -35.13 18.78
C CYS A 811 -3.58 -36.31 19.54
N GLU A 812 -2.40 -36.77 19.11
CA GLU A 812 -1.67 -37.84 19.79
C GLU A 812 -1.32 -37.47 21.23
N ARG A 813 -0.76 -36.29 21.48
CA ARG A 813 -0.39 -35.87 22.85
C ARG A 813 -1.62 -35.81 23.76
N SER A 814 -2.75 -35.35 23.24
CA SER A 814 -4.01 -35.26 23.98
C SER A 814 -4.58 -36.64 24.28
N ALA A 815 -4.54 -37.55 23.29
CA ALA A 815 -4.93 -38.95 23.46
C ALA A 815 -4.03 -39.64 24.49
N ASN A 816 -2.70 -39.53 24.33
CA ASN A 816 -1.71 -40.11 25.25
C ASN A 816 -1.88 -39.60 26.68
N ALA A 817 -2.09 -38.30 26.87
CA ALA A 817 -2.31 -37.72 28.19
C ALA A 817 -3.58 -38.27 28.85
N LEU A 818 -4.68 -38.34 28.10
CA LEU A 818 -5.95 -38.88 28.60
C LEU A 818 -5.82 -40.36 28.97
N ILE A 819 -5.28 -41.17 28.07
CA ILE A 819 -5.09 -42.61 28.27
C ILE A 819 -4.12 -42.90 29.42
N SER A 820 -3.06 -42.11 29.61
CA SER A 820 -2.11 -42.33 30.69
C SER A 820 -2.70 -42.01 32.07
N VAL A 821 -3.47 -40.92 32.18
CA VAL A 821 -4.21 -40.60 33.41
C VAL A 821 -5.24 -41.71 33.70
N PHE A 822 -5.91 -42.18 32.67
CA PHE A 822 -6.91 -43.24 32.78
C PHE A 822 -6.30 -44.60 33.20
N SER A 823 -5.18 -44.99 32.61
CA SER A 823 -4.37 -46.16 33.01
C SER A 823 -3.94 -46.08 34.48
N SER A 824 -3.44 -44.92 34.89
CA SER A 824 -3.05 -44.66 36.30
C SER A 824 -4.21 -44.75 37.28
N ALA A 825 -5.43 -44.37 36.85
CA ALA A 825 -6.65 -44.51 37.64
C ALA A 825 -7.11 -45.99 37.71
N ALA A 826 -7.09 -46.69 36.57
CA ALA A 826 -7.45 -48.11 36.48
C ALA A 826 -6.54 -48.98 37.37
N VAL A 827 -5.22 -48.74 37.34
CA VAL A 827 -4.24 -49.44 38.20
C VAL A 827 -4.45 -49.10 39.68
N ALA A 828 -4.77 -47.84 40.02
CA ALA A 828 -5.05 -47.45 41.41
C ALA A 828 -6.30 -48.15 41.96
N ASN A 829 -7.34 -48.29 41.13
CA ASN A 829 -8.55 -49.02 41.48
C ASN A 829 -8.28 -50.50 41.77
N LEU A 830 -7.44 -51.16 40.97
CA LEU A 830 -7.02 -52.55 41.24
C LEU A 830 -6.31 -52.71 42.59
N SER A 831 -5.57 -51.69 43.02
CA SER A 831 -4.86 -51.72 44.30
C SER A 831 -5.75 -51.42 45.53
N ASN A 832 -7.07 -51.23 45.33
CA ASN A 832 -8.01 -50.75 46.36
C ASN A 832 -7.59 -49.41 47.01
N ALA A 833 -6.70 -48.64 46.37
CA ALA A 833 -6.18 -47.40 46.92
C ALA A 833 -7.15 -46.22 46.80
N GLY A 834 -8.25 -46.39 46.05
CA GLY A 834 -9.18 -45.32 45.65
C GLY A 834 -8.54 -44.34 44.66
N ILE A 835 -9.37 -43.69 43.85
CA ILE A 835 -8.93 -42.55 43.03
C ILE A 835 -8.78 -41.36 43.97
N SER A 836 -7.59 -40.75 44.03
CA SER A 836 -7.42 -39.52 44.79
C SER A 836 -8.14 -38.37 44.09
N GLU A 837 -8.71 -37.45 44.85
CA GLU A 837 -9.35 -36.23 44.32
C GLU A 837 -8.44 -35.46 43.34
N ALA A 838 -7.13 -35.51 43.56
CA ALA A 838 -6.13 -34.95 42.65
C ALA A 838 -6.13 -35.62 41.27
N LYS A 839 -6.22 -36.96 41.21
CA LYS A 839 -6.27 -37.72 39.95
C LYS A 839 -7.60 -37.51 39.23
N GLU A 840 -8.71 -37.44 39.95
CA GLU A 840 -10.03 -37.16 39.36
C GLU A 840 -10.08 -35.76 38.73
N LYS A 841 -9.48 -34.77 39.39
CA LYS A 841 -9.31 -33.42 38.84
C LYS A 841 -8.39 -33.39 37.61
N GLU A 842 -7.32 -34.18 37.63
CA GLU A 842 -6.41 -34.34 36.48
C GLU A 842 -7.11 -35.00 35.28
N MET A 843 -7.88 -36.05 35.53
CA MET A 843 -8.70 -36.75 34.51
C MET A 843 -9.75 -35.81 33.92
N SER A 844 -10.49 -35.09 34.75
CA SER A 844 -11.49 -34.11 34.29
C SER A 844 -10.85 -33.00 33.44
N LYS A 845 -9.63 -32.58 33.79
CA LYS A 845 -8.86 -31.62 32.99
C LYS A 845 -8.43 -32.22 31.66
N ALA A 846 -7.87 -33.43 31.65
CA ALA A 846 -7.42 -34.10 30.43
C ALA A 846 -8.58 -34.41 29.47
N LEU A 847 -9.72 -34.86 30.00
CA LEU A 847 -10.93 -35.13 29.24
C LEU A 847 -11.45 -33.86 28.58
N ARG A 848 -11.57 -32.75 29.33
CA ARG A 848 -12.00 -31.46 28.78
C ARG A 848 -11.10 -30.99 27.65
N VAL A 849 -9.78 -31.13 27.79
CA VAL A 849 -8.83 -30.77 26.71
C VAL A 849 -9.06 -31.62 25.47
N ALA A 850 -9.23 -32.93 25.63
CA ALA A 850 -9.49 -33.83 24.52
C ALA A 850 -10.84 -33.56 23.83
N GLU A 851 -11.89 -33.28 24.60
CA GLU A 851 -13.21 -32.87 24.11
C GLU A 851 -13.15 -31.52 23.38
N ASP A 852 -12.42 -30.53 23.90
CA ASP A 852 -12.23 -29.23 23.25
C ASP A 852 -11.53 -29.40 21.89
N VAL A 853 -10.52 -30.27 21.83
CA VAL A 853 -9.80 -30.57 20.58
C VAL A 853 -10.71 -31.28 19.58
N LEU A 854 -11.43 -32.32 20.02
CA LEU A 854 -12.35 -33.08 19.18
C LEU A 854 -13.56 -32.24 18.74
N GLY A 855 -14.07 -31.39 19.62
CA GLY A 855 -15.15 -30.44 19.33
C GLY A 855 -14.74 -29.45 18.25
N GLY A 856 -13.51 -28.91 18.32
CA GLY A 856 -12.96 -28.05 17.27
C GLY A 856 -12.86 -28.75 15.91
N ILE A 857 -12.50 -30.04 15.90
CA ILE A 857 -12.45 -30.87 14.68
C ILE A 857 -13.84 -31.07 14.08
N LEU A 858 -14.83 -31.37 14.92
CA LEU A 858 -16.19 -31.71 14.47
C LEU A 858 -17.03 -30.50 14.07
N GLN A 859 -16.73 -29.31 14.60
CA GLN A 859 -17.44 -28.07 14.27
C GLN A 859 -16.99 -27.45 12.93
N ASP A 860 -15.84 -27.87 12.39
CA ASP A 860 -15.32 -27.35 11.12
C ASP A 860 -15.85 -28.17 9.93
N ASP A 861 -16.92 -27.69 9.30
CA ASP A 861 -17.57 -28.35 8.15
C ASP A 861 -16.63 -28.55 6.95
N VAL A 862 -15.60 -27.70 6.81
CA VAL A 862 -14.67 -27.71 5.68
C VAL A 862 -13.60 -28.78 5.89
N MET A 863 -13.06 -28.85 7.11
CA MET A 863 -11.97 -29.76 7.45
C MET A 863 -12.45 -31.13 7.93
N ALA A 864 -13.66 -31.27 8.49
CA ALA A 864 -14.16 -32.54 8.98
C ALA A 864 -14.01 -33.71 7.97
N PRO A 865 -14.34 -33.57 6.66
CA PRO A 865 -14.13 -34.65 5.69
C PRO A 865 -12.64 -34.98 5.44
N VAL A 866 -11.76 -33.99 5.55
CA VAL A 866 -10.30 -34.17 5.40
C VAL A 866 -9.73 -34.90 6.62
N LEU A 867 -10.26 -34.60 7.80
CA LEU A 867 -9.83 -35.15 9.08
C LEU A 867 -10.42 -36.53 9.38
N GLN A 868 -11.55 -36.89 8.78
CA GLN A 868 -12.21 -38.19 8.97
C GLN A 868 -11.33 -39.39 8.55
N GLY A 869 -10.25 -39.16 7.81
CA GLY A 869 -9.25 -40.17 7.45
C GLY A 869 -7.92 -40.07 8.20
N LEU A 870 -7.81 -39.20 9.23
CA LEU A 870 -6.58 -39.08 10.02
C LEU A 870 -6.63 -40.02 11.22
N VAL A 871 -5.63 -40.91 11.29
CA VAL A 871 -5.49 -41.91 12.35
C VAL A 871 -5.42 -41.25 13.73
N GLU A 872 -4.67 -40.16 13.87
CA GLU A 872 -4.47 -39.45 15.14
C GLU A 872 -5.76 -38.79 15.66
N ALA A 873 -6.61 -38.25 14.76
CA ALA A 873 -7.90 -37.70 15.14
C ALA A 873 -8.88 -38.81 15.57
N SER A 874 -8.88 -39.94 14.85
CA SER A 874 -9.63 -41.14 15.24
C SER A 874 -9.19 -41.66 16.61
N LEU A 875 -7.89 -41.72 16.87
CA LEU A 875 -7.33 -42.15 18.16
C LEU A 875 -7.76 -41.24 19.31
N LEU A 876 -7.74 -39.92 19.10
CA LEU A 876 -8.25 -38.98 20.10
C LEU A 876 -9.74 -39.20 20.35
N LYS A 877 -10.53 -39.38 19.30
CA LYS A 877 -11.96 -39.68 19.41
C LYS A 877 -12.22 -40.93 20.25
N TYR A 878 -11.57 -42.05 19.91
CA TYR A 878 -11.73 -43.28 20.68
C TYR A 878 -11.25 -43.12 22.13
N SER A 879 -10.21 -42.33 22.39
CA SER A 879 -9.74 -42.05 23.75
C SER A 879 -10.78 -41.28 24.58
N VAL A 880 -11.48 -40.31 23.97
CA VAL A 880 -12.60 -39.59 24.59
C VAL A 880 -13.78 -40.54 24.83
N ASP A 881 -14.14 -41.36 23.84
CA ASP A 881 -15.23 -42.33 23.95
C ASP A 881 -14.96 -43.35 25.08
N ILE A 882 -13.72 -43.83 25.22
CA ILE A 882 -13.29 -44.70 26.34
C ILE A 882 -13.52 -44.02 27.69
N ALA A 883 -13.09 -42.77 27.84
CA ALA A 883 -13.20 -42.03 29.10
C ALA A 883 -14.66 -41.73 29.47
N LEU A 884 -15.50 -41.38 28.49
CA LEU A 884 -16.93 -41.15 28.69
C LEU A 884 -17.68 -42.44 29.03
N ALA A 885 -17.39 -43.54 28.32
CA ALA A 885 -17.98 -44.85 28.60
C ALA A 885 -17.62 -45.34 30.02
N ASP A 886 -16.39 -45.13 30.48
CA ASP A 886 -15.99 -45.50 31.84
C ASP A 886 -16.69 -44.66 32.91
N ALA A 887 -16.81 -43.35 32.69
CA ALA A 887 -17.56 -42.47 33.59
C ALA A 887 -19.03 -42.91 33.72
N ASN A 888 -19.60 -43.51 32.67
CA ASN A 888 -20.95 -44.07 32.65
C ASN A 888 -21.01 -45.53 33.18
N GLY A 889 -19.87 -46.17 33.46
CA GLY A 889 -19.78 -47.57 33.87
C GLY A 889 -20.06 -48.58 32.73
N GLU A 890 -19.94 -48.15 31.48
CA GLU A 890 -20.24 -48.94 30.28
C GLU A 890 -19.03 -49.76 29.83
N THR A 891 -18.64 -50.78 30.62
CA THR A 891 -17.41 -51.56 30.43
C THR A 891 -17.24 -52.18 29.04
N VAL A 892 -18.33 -52.57 28.37
CA VAL A 892 -18.29 -53.12 27.01
C VAL A 892 -17.85 -52.05 25.99
N GLN A 893 -18.36 -50.82 26.12
CA GLN A 893 -17.97 -49.74 25.23
C GLN A 893 -16.52 -49.31 25.45
N VAL A 894 -16.07 -49.29 26.72
CA VAL A 894 -14.65 -49.08 27.08
C VAL A 894 -13.77 -50.13 26.38
N ALA A 895 -14.16 -51.41 26.47
CA ALA A 895 -13.44 -52.51 25.82
C ALA A 895 -13.40 -52.37 24.30
N THR A 896 -14.53 -52.04 23.65
CA THR A 896 -14.60 -51.80 22.21
C THR A 896 -13.72 -50.61 21.78
N GLY A 897 -13.75 -49.51 22.53
CA GLY A 897 -12.90 -48.34 22.27
C GLY A 897 -11.40 -48.67 22.37
N ILE A 898 -10.99 -49.46 23.37
CA ILE A 898 -9.60 -49.93 23.51
C ILE A 898 -9.18 -50.74 22.27
N VAL A 899 -10.05 -51.64 21.82
CA VAL A 899 -9.78 -52.49 20.66
C VAL A 899 -9.59 -51.63 19.40
N HIS A 900 -10.52 -50.70 19.13
CA HIS A 900 -10.39 -49.78 17.99
C HIS A 900 -9.12 -48.91 18.06
N CYS A 901 -8.73 -48.41 19.23
CA CYS A 901 -7.46 -47.70 19.42
C CYS A 901 -6.24 -48.55 19.04
N LEU A 902 -6.26 -49.85 19.35
CA LEU A 902 -5.16 -50.78 19.08
C LEU A 902 -5.15 -51.31 17.64
N GLU A 903 -6.31 -51.32 16.97
CA GLU A 903 -6.51 -51.70 15.56
C GLU A 903 -6.11 -50.60 14.59
N GLU A 904 -6.53 -49.36 14.83
CA GLU A 904 -6.24 -48.21 13.94
C GLU A 904 -4.73 -47.91 13.85
N ARG A 905 -3.95 -48.33 14.85
CA ARG A 905 -2.49 -48.31 14.80
C ARG A 905 -1.85 -49.56 14.18
N CYS A 906 -2.61 -50.43 13.52
CA CYS A 906 -2.04 -51.54 12.76
C CYS A 906 -1.04 -51.04 11.73
N LEU A 907 0.12 -51.69 11.67
CA LEU A 907 1.12 -51.55 10.63
C LEU A 907 0.40 -51.71 9.28
N SER A 908 0.22 -50.64 8.52
CA SER A 908 -0.20 -50.78 7.13
C SER A 908 0.87 -51.60 6.41
N GLU A 909 0.50 -52.80 5.95
CA GLU A 909 1.43 -53.72 5.27
C GLU A 909 2.09 -53.08 4.04
N ASP A 910 1.42 -52.09 3.43
CA ASP A 910 1.83 -51.43 2.19
C ASP A 910 3.03 -50.48 2.31
N ASP A 911 3.36 -49.96 3.50
CA ASP A 911 4.43 -48.96 3.68
C ASP A 911 5.72 -49.52 4.35
N GLY A 912 5.80 -50.83 4.53
CA GLY A 912 7.02 -51.52 4.96
C GLY A 912 7.47 -51.16 6.38
N GLN A 913 6.93 -51.84 7.39
CA GLN A 913 7.47 -51.96 8.77
C GLN A 913 7.79 -50.68 9.57
N VAL A 914 7.59 -49.48 9.04
CA VAL A 914 7.75 -48.24 9.80
C VAL A 914 6.45 -48.02 10.57
N VAL A 915 6.40 -48.53 11.81
CA VAL A 915 5.45 -48.05 12.84
C VAL A 915 5.45 -46.53 12.75
N SER A 916 4.28 -45.87 12.67
CA SER A 916 4.20 -44.40 12.70
C SER A 916 5.17 -43.88 13.76
N THR A 917 6.23 -43.21 13.33
CA THR A 917 7.37 -42.83 14.20
C THR A 917 6.98 -41.89 15.35
N LEU A 918 5.72 -41.45 15.37
CA LEU A 918 5.14 -40.59 16.39
C LEU A 918 4.48 -41.40 17.53
N ALA A 919 4.04 -42.64 17.27
CA ALA A 919 3.31 -43.47 18.21
C ALA A 919 4.11 -43.76 19.49
N ASP A 920 3.78 -43.09 20.60
CA ASP A 920 4.40 -43.37 21.90
C ASP A 920 4.10 -44.83 22.32
N PRO A 921 5.12 -45.72 22.44
CA PRO A 921 4.94 -47.10 22.88
C PRO A 921 4.22 -47.21 24.23
N ARG A 922 4.30 -46.18 25.06
CA ARG A 922 3.63 -46.13 26.37
C ARG A 922 2.11 -46.19 26.27
N MET A 923 1.51 -45.60 25.24
CA MET A 923 0.06 -45.63 25.08
C MET A 923 -0.47 -47.06 24.93
N TYR A 924 0.27 -47.93 24.22
CA TYR A 924 -0.08 -49.35 24.12
C TYR A 924 -0.02 -50.03 25.49
N SER A 925 1.04 -49.79 26.25
CA SER A 925 1.13 -50.32 27.61
C SER A 925 -0.04 -49.85 28.48
N ASP A 926 -0.38 -48.56 28.42
CA ASP A 926 -1.48 -47.97 29.18
C ASP A 926 -2.83 -48.56 28.79
N LEU A 927 -3.13 -48.70 27.49
CA LEU A 927 -4.34 -49.38 27.01
C LEU A 927 -4.42 -50.84 27.47
N LEU A 928 -3.28 -51.57 27.47
CA LEU A 928 -3.23 -52.94 27.98
C LEU A 928 -3.40 -53.00 29.51
N HIS A 929 -2.91 -52.02 30.26
CA HIS A 929 -3.15 -51.91 31.70
C HIS A 929 -4.62 -51.67 32.02
N ILE A 930 -5.30 -50.83 31.23
CA ILE A 930 -6.73 -50.58 31.35
C ILE A 930 -7.51 -51.88 31.04
N ALA A 931 -7.20 -52.53 29.92
CA ALA A 931 -7.84 -53.80 29.55
C ALA A 931 -7.63 -54.89 30.61
N PHE A 932 -6.41 -54.97 31.17
CA PHE A 932 -6.09 -55.86 32.27
C PHE A 932 -6.94 -55.56 33.51
N ALA A 933 -7.12 -54.28 33.87
CA ALA A 933 -7.93 -53.89 35.01
C ALA A 933 -9.41 -54.29 34.84
N ILE A 934 -9.96 -54.13 33.64
CA ILE A 934 -11.32 -54.56 33.31
C ILE A 934 -11.45 -56.08 33.51
N LEU A 935 -10.53 -56.86 32.95
CA LEU A 935 -10.58 -58.33 33.04
C LEU A 935 -10.40 -58.86 34.46
N VAL A 936 -9.56 -58.23 35.28
CA VAL A 936 -9.39 -58.59 36.69
C VAL A 936 -10.65 -58.30 37.48
N LYS A 937 -11.27 -57.13 37.28
CA LYS A 937 -12.53 -56.78 37.94
C LYS A 937 -13.67 -57.75 37.56
N GLU A 938 -13.71 -58.20 36.31
CA GLU A 938 -14.66 -59.23 35.89
C GLU A 938 -14.38 -60.60 36.52
N ASP A 939 -13.10 -60.98 36.67
CA ASP A 939 -12.68 -62.19 37.38
C ASP A 939 -13.15 -62.14 38.85
N GLU A 940 -13.01 -60.99 39.52
CA GLU A 940 -13.48 -60.77 40.90
C GLU A 940 -15.01 -60.84 41.01
N VAL A 941 -15.74 -60.23 40.09
CA VAL A 941 -17.22 -60.29 40.06
C VAL A 941 -17.72 -61.70 39.76
N SER A 942 -16.94 -62.48 39.00
CA SER A 942 -17.27 -63.86 38.65
C SER A 942 -16.76 -64.87 39.68
N GLU A 943 -16.10 -64.43 40.75
CA GLU A 943 -15.51 -65.32 41.75
C GLU A 943 -16.60 -66.19 42.39
N GLY A 944 -16.52 -67.51 42.18
CA GLY A 944 -17.51 -68.48 42.64
C GLY A 944 -18.61 -68.85 41.63
N GLN A 945 -18.66 -68.20 40.46
CA GLN A 945 -19.53 -68.62 39.35
C GLN A 945 -18.80 -69.58 38.40
N PRO A 946 -19.49 -70.58 37.81
CA PRO A 946 -18.92 -71.36 36.72
C PRO A 946 -18.52 -70.46 35.56
N MET A 947 -17.39 -70.77 34.91
CA MET A 947 -16.81 -69.97 33.82
C MET A 947 -17.81 -69.70 32.67
N GLU A 948 -18.78 -70.59 32.48
CA GLU A 948 -19.86 -70.47 31.49
C GLU A 948 -20.81 -69.28 31.71
N PHE A 949 -20.86 -68.73 32.92
CA PHE A 949 -21.70 -67.58 33.26
C PHE A 949 -20.90 -66.27 33.34
N ALA A 950 -19.56 -66.36 33.29
CA ALA A 950 -18.69 -65.22 33.38
C ALA A 950 -18.69 -64.43 32.06
N LYS A 951 -19.25 -63.22 32.10
CA LYS A 951 -19.22 -62.32 30.95
C LYS A 951 -17.80 -61.81 30.70
N CYS A 952 -17.47 -61.58 29.44
CA CYS A 952 -16.26 -60.90 29.02
C CYS A 952 -16.69 -59.64 28.25
N ALA A 953 -16.17 -58.48 28.63
CA ALA A 953 -16.41 -57.23 27.92
C ALA A 953 -15.77 -57.19 26.53
N PHE A 954 -14.72 -57.99 26.30
CA PHE A 954 -14.00 -58.07 25.03
C PHE A 954 -14.53 -59.20 24.14
N THR A 955 -14.61 -58.93 22.84
CA THR A 955 -14.91 -59.95 21.81
C THR A 955 -13.71 -60.87 21.60
N ILE A 956 -13.90 -61.98 20.87
CA ILE A 956 -12.80 -62.89 20.50
C ILE A 956 -11.73 -62.13 19.72
N HIS A 957 -12.14 -61.37 18.70
CA HIS A 957 -11.27 -60.47 17.94
C HIS A 957 -10.51 -59.48 18.84
N GLY A 958 -11.21 -58.81 19.76
CA GLY A 958 -10.59 -57.85 20.68
C GLY A 958 -9.54 -58.49 21.58
N MET A 959 -9.81 -59.69 22.10
CA MET A 959 -8.83 -60.46 22.89
C MET A 959 -7.61 -60.86 22.08
N HIS A 960 -7.78 -61.20 20.80
CA HIS A 960 -6.66 -61.48 19.89
C HIS A 960 -5.76 -60.26 19.73
N ILE A 961 -6.34 -59.07 19.49
CA ILE A 961 -5.58 -57.82 19.36
C ILE A 961 -4.83 -57.48 20.64
N LEU A 962 -5.47 -57.64 21.82
CA LEU A 962 -4.81 -57.43 23.11
C LEU A 962 -3.59 -58.33 23.28
N MET A 963 -3.71 -59.61 22.91
CA MET A 963 -2.62 -60.59 23.01
C MET A 963 -1.48 -60.30 22.02
N ALA A 964 -1.81 -59.92 20.78
CA ALA A 964 -0.84 -59.52 19.77
C ALA A 964 -0.06 -58.27 20.23
N ARG A 965 -0.77 -57.25 20.73
CA ARG A 965 -0.17 -56.01 21.22
C ARG A 965 0.63 -56.20 22.50
N LEU A 966 0.19 -57.08 23.41
CA LEU A 966 0.98 -57.47 24.57
C LEU A 966 2.31 -58.09 24.17
N THR A 967 2.31 -58.96 23.16
CA THR A 967 3.54 -59.57 22.63
C THR A 967 4.48 -58.52 22.05
N GLN A 968 3.93 -57.54 21.32
CA GLN A 968 4.68 -56.41 20.79
C GLN A 968 5.30 -55.53 21.90
N VAL A 969 4.53 -55.18 22.94
CA VAL A 969 5.04 -54.40 24.09
C VAL A 969 6.13 -55.17 24.83
N LEU A 970 5.96 -56.48 25.03
CA LEU A 970 6.97 -57.35 25.65
C LEU A 970 8.28 -57.41 24.84
N ALA A 971 8.21 -57.34 23.52
CA ALA A 971 9.38 -57.26 22.66
C ALA A 971 10.09 -55.89 22.81
N TRP A 972 9.34 -54.79 22.83
CA TRP A 972 9.89 -53.44 23.03
C TRP A 972 10.58 -53.27 24.38
N GLU A 973 10.03 -53.88 25.43
CA GLU A 973 10.60 -53.81 26.77
C GLU A 973 11.79 -54.77 27.00
N GLY A 974 12.19 -55.55 25.98
CA GLY A 974 13.28 -56.50 26.10
C GLY A 974 12.97 -57.65 27.06
N VAL A 975 11.68 -57.95 27.30
CA VAL A 975 11.26 -59.12 28.09
C VAL A 975 11.40 -60.39 27.25
N ILE A 976 11.25 -60.28 25.92
CA ILE A 976 11.47 -61.35 24.95
C ILE A 976 12.85 -61.15 24.31
N CYS A 977 13.93 -61.41 25.04
CA CYS A 977 15.26 -61.52 24.43
C CYS A 977 15.54 -62.99 24.06
N VAL A 978 15.72 -63.25 22.78
CA VAL A 978 16.31 -64.51 22.29
C VAL A 978 17.79 -64.48 22.68
N SER A 979 18.24 -65.52 23.38
CA SER A 979 19.47 -65.59 24.18
C SER A 979 20.81 -65.52 23.41
N ASN A 980 20.85 -65.05 22.17
CA ASN A 980 22.02 -65.15 21.30
C ASN A 980 22.39 -63.77 20.73
N GLU A 981 23.17 -62.98 21.48
CA GLU A 981 24.26 -62.14 20.95
C GLU A 981 24.85 -61.23 22.05
N SER A 982 26.15 -61.38 22.28
CA SER A 982 26.95 -60.61 23.22
C SER A 982 27.36 -59.27 22.59
N SER A 983 26.57 -58.21 22.80
CA SER A 983 26.93 -56.84 22.41
C SER A 983 26.78 -55.84 23.58
N PRO A 984 27.66 -54.84 23.74
CA PRO A 984 27.94 -54.21 25.04
C PRO A 984 27.11 -52.97 25.40
N SER A 985 25.94 -52.76 24.80
CA SER A 985 25.00 -51.70 25.22
C SER A 985 23.67 -52.31 25.66
N GLN A 986 23.68 -53.04 26.78
CA GLN A 986 22.48 -53.72 27.26
C GLN A 986 21.43 -52.72 27.77
N PRO A 987 20.18 -52.76 27.28
CA PRO A 987 19.07 -52.10 27.95
C PRO A 987 18.93 -52.68 29.36
N LYS A 988 18.60 -51.83 30.35
CA LYS A 988 18.34 -52.24 31.75
C LYS A 988 17.38 -53.43 31.74
N GLN A 989 17.84 -54.58 32.22
CA GLN A 989 16.96 -55.75 32.35
C GLN A 989 15.70 -55.34 33.14
N PRO A 990 14.50 -55.72 32.67
CA PRO A 990 13.27 -55.44 33.38
C PRO A 990 13.31 -56.12 34.75
N SER A 991 12.93 -55.39 35.80
CA SER A 991 12.86 -55.92 37.17
C SER A 991 11.95 -57.14 37.23
N ASP A 992 12.22 -58.10 38.11
CA ASP A 992 11.42 -59.32 38.21
C ASP A 992 9.94 -59.05 38.53
N ALA A 993 9.65 -58.00 39.31
CA ALA A 993 8.27 -57.54 39.55
C ALA A 993 7.54 -57.16 38.25
N ARG A 994 8.24 -56.53 37.31
CA ARG A 994 7.68 -56.13 36.01
C ARG A 994 7.43 -57.33 35.11
N LYS A 995 8.34 -58.31 35.10
CA LYS A 995 8.12 -59.59 34.38
C LYS A 995 6.92 -60.34 34.94
N GLU A 996 6.77 -60.37 36.25
CA GLU A 996 5.64 -61.02 36.92
C GLU A 996 4.32 -60.30 36.64
N HIS A 997 4.34 -58.97 36.59
CA HIS A 997 3.19 -58.17 36.17
C HIS A 997 2.70 -58.56 34.77
N PHE A 998 3.59 -58.63 33.78
CA PHE A 998 3.18 -59.04 32.43
C PHE A 998 2.76 -60.51 32.31
N ARG A 999 3.33 -61.41 33.12
CA ARG A 999 2.85 -62.80 33.19
C ARG A 999 1.42 -62.85 33.72
N THR A 1000 1.13 -62.07 34.75
CA THR A 1000 -0.22 -61.96 35.32
C THR A 1000 -1.19 -61.37 34.29
N MET A 1001 -0.77 -60.33 33.58
CA MET A 1001 -1.54 -59.73 32.48
C MET A 1001 -1.85 -60.74 31.38
N ARG A 1002 -0.84 -61.48 30.91
CA ARG A 1002 -1.02 -62.53 29.89
C ARG A 1002 -1.99 -63.61 30.34
N LEU A 1003 -1.92 -64.02 31.62
CA LEU A 1003 -2.82 -65.04 32.17
C LEU A 1003 -4.26 -64.54 32.27
N ALA A 1004 -4.47 -63.28 32.68
CA ALA A 1004 -5.78 -62.65 32.68
C ALA A 1004 -6.35 -62.55 31.25
N PHE A 1005 -5.52 -62.22 30.26
CA PHE A 1005 -5.94 -62.20 28.86
C PHE A 1005 -6.30 -63.59 28.35
N CYS A 1006 -5.54 -64.64 28.69
CA CYS A 1006 -5.92 -66.01 28.33
C CYS A 1006 -7.26 -66.42 28.94
N LYS A 1007 -7.53 -66.06 30.21
CA LYS A 1007 -8.84 -66.31 30.84
C LYS A 1007 -9.96 -65.53 30.17
N GLY A 1008 -9.72 -64.25 29.84
CA GLY A 1008 -10.67 -63.40 29.12
C GLY A 1008 -11.01 -63.98 27.75
N LEU A 1009 -10.03 -64.50 27.01
CA LEU A 1009 -10.23 -65.17 25.72
C LEU A 1009 -11.11 -66.41 25.87
N MET A 1010 -10.85 -67.25 26.87
CA MET A 1010 -11.69 -68.41 27.16
C MET A 1010 -13.14 -67.99 27.47
N ARG A 1011 -13.33 -66.94 28.28
CA ARG A 1011 -14.66 -66.39 28.58
C ARG A 1011 -15.34 -65.86 27.30
N ALA A 1012 -14.62 -65.15 26.44
CA ALA A 1012 -15.14 -64.66 25.16
C ALA A 1012 -15.60 -65.81 24.24
N ILE A 1013 -14.80 -66.88 24.10
CA ILE A 1013 -15.15 -68.08 23.34
C ILE A 1013 -16.41 -68.74 23.89
N THR A 1014 -16.48 -68.92 25.22
CA THR A 1014 -17.64 -69.55 25.86
C THR A 1014 -18.91 -68.72 25.69
N ASN A 1015 -18.81 -67.38 25.70
CA ASN A 1015 -19.94 -66.47 25.49
C ASN A 1015 -20.49 -66.51 24.05
N GLU A 1016 -19.68 -66.86 23.05
CA GLU A 1016 -20.13 -66.98 21.65
C GLU A 1016 -20.78 -68.32 21.30
N GLN A 1017 -20.37 -69.43 21.95
CA GLN A 1017 -20.88 -70.77 21.66
C GLN A 1017 -22.41 -70.96 21.73
N PRO A 1018 -23.18 -70.34 22.67
CA PRO A 1018 -24.61 -70.60 22.76
C PRO A 1018 -25.46 -69.97 21.65
N ARG A 1019 -24.94 -69.00 20.87
CA ARG A 1019 -25.73 -68.25 19.87
C ARG A 1019 -25.91 -68.97 18.53
N LYS A 1020 -25.09 -69.97 18.20
CA LYS A 1020 -25.09 -70.62 16.86
C LYS A 1020 -26.15 -71.71 16.67
N SER A 1021 -27.01 -71.98 17.67
CA SER A 1021 -28.06 -73.01 17.57
C SER A 1021 -29.42 -72.50 17.06
N SER A 1022 -29.66 -71.18 16.97
CA SER A 1022 -30.90 -70.60 16.43
C SER A 1022 -30.70 -70.05 15.02
N THR A 1023 -31.49 -70.58 14.11
CA THR A 1023 -31.41 -70.48 12.65
C THR A 1023 -31.80 -69.10 12.14
N THR A 1024 -30.85 -68.33 11.60
CA THR A 1024 -31.10 -67.34 10.53
C THR A 1024 -29.82 -67.11 9.73
N LYS A 1025 -29.75 -67.73 8.55
CA LYS A 1025 -28.77 -67.43 7.50
C LYS A 1025 -29.10 -66.07 6.92
N ASN A 1026 -28.22 -65.08 7.04
CA ASN A 1026 -27.92 -64.04 6.05
C ASN A 1026 -26.91 -63.03 6.63
N GLY A 1027 -25.63 -63.29 6.43
CA GLY A 1027 -24.54 -62.36 6.76
C GLY A 1027 -23.19 -63.08 6.67
N SER A 1028 -22.20 -62.48 6.01
CA SER A 1028 -20.84 -63.02 5.85
C SER A 1028 -20.05 -62.87 7.16
N GLU A 1029 -20.53 -63.48 8.24
CA GLU A 1029 -19.73 -63.62 9.45
C GLU A 1029 -18.72 -64.75 9.25
N VAL A 1030 -17.44 -64.41 9.44
CA VAL A 1030 -16.33 -65.37 9.49
C VAL A 1030 -16.69 -66.45 10.51
N SER A 1031 -16.56 -67.73 10.13
CA SER A 1031 -16.92 -68.80 11.06
C SER A 1031 -15.96 -68.77 12.27
N LEU A 1032 -16.42 -69.18 13.46
CA LEU A 1032 -15.57 -69.23 14.66
C LEU A 1032 -14.34 -70.13 14.43
N GLU A 1033 -14.51 -71.16 13.59
CA GLU A 1033 -13.42 -72.06 13.18
C GLU A 1033 -12.39 -71.32 12.32
N GLU A 1034 -12.83 -70.49 11.38
CA GLU A 1034 -11.96 -69.68 10.52
C GLU A 1034 -11.27 -68.54 11.28
N GLU A 1035 -11.94 -67.92 12.25
CA GLU A 1035 -11.35 -66.92 13.15
C GLU A 1035 -10.32 -67.55 14.11
N MET A 1036 -10.62 -68.73 14.65
CA MET A 1036 -9.65 -69.50 15.45
C MET A 1036 -8.47 -69.99 14.61
N GLU A 1037 -8.68 -70.35 13.35
CA GLU A 1037 -7.62 -70.77 12.42
C GLU A 1037 -6.70 -69.58 12.04
N LEU A 1038 -7.27 -68.39 11.83
CA LEU A 1038 -6.53 -67.14 11.69
C LEU A 1038 -5.70 -66.81 12.93
N MET A 1039 -6.25 -67.01 14.13
CA MET A 1039 -5.55 -66.80 15.42
C MET A 1039 -4.40 -67.79 15.67
N LEU A 1040 -4.47 -69.00 15.11
CA LEU A 1040 -3.46 -70.04 15.29
C LEU A 1040 -2.42 -70.08 14.16
N SER A 1041 -2.58 -69.23 13.14
CA SER A 1041 -1.65 -69.12 12.02
C SER A 1041 -0.30 -68.56 12.48
N PRO A 1042 0.85 -69.21 12.14
CA PRO A 1042 2.18 -68.74 12.55
C PRO A 1042 2.64 -67.43 11.88
N CYS A 1043 1.85 -66.86 10.98
CA CYS A 1043 2.20 -65.68 10.18
C CYS A 1043 1.88 -64.34 10.85
N ILE A 1044 1.34 -64.34 12.07
CA ILE A 1044 1.01 -63.18 12.91
C ILE A 1044 1.73 -63.36 14.25
#